data_AF-A0A935X2P0-F1
#
_entry.id   AF-A0A935X2P0-F1
#
_cell.length_a   1.000
_cell.length_b   1.000
_cell.length_c   1.000
_cell.angle_alpha   90.00
_cell.angle_beta   90.00
_cell.angle_gamma   90.00
#
_symmetry.space_group_name_H-M   'P 1'
#
loop_
_entity.id
_entity.type
_entity.pdbx_description
1 polymer ?
#
loop_
_entity_poly.entity_id
_entity_poly.type
_entity_poly.pdbx_seq_one_letter_code
_entity_poly.pdbx_strand_id
1 'polypeptide(L)'
;MMMTTPDEDAAAAVDPGGAVRQASDYSWGEPAATASDAINQAVTSLQAELLGLVQDMAAGPIAALRDEAKAFLGELRREFLRHHRRLGVQTRPGTEMGSLSDLVHGELAELAERWRSVVLGRSARVGRSGWKPATLVEAIERAVAEAPEMVRVPYENTSYTPRPDDSSWVALSRRWMRIRRRVSKRRPPMRTVALQQLAGFHVFSNLDERLEGVAAVLVRADRHLASSTESLFAEIARGYEGLLELTAGAPMVDALAALRDHVEQELVLAEREVQQIAEEAGRRTTEMLSRSMRALKAELSVYGTFELPIYQRDPARSASSRRRHLVDLSDRLQDFQDLGAATYAHIALGLEVEAFEARIKRVFDLEIKNLEQDVRGRTCVQLARVDAALADALRRLEERANASADWGAGAADDSRTSADANVRASPEARTAGVNAAPPGNGDAASSDKDIESRLRSCLEPVERVVRESVAAVRRLLDQLSAEQALASLVDVLNREAEALTDRYRVPEAPYSISEWKLPDPPETAEVQFRDIVVAYLQVDVGPRALKATSVVTEKVQGLLTRFEALERIVTFDVEMITVDLDDPADRTRDLASPLHLRDVLVSALARAHEDLRGLLAESEQWPAELTQAIRQAMLSRIAALQDRLASTDVAKFRIDRNPAAAGRRIVRQMARIEKAMARGGRRAQRAMRQAVGDERLATLRSALGMGTLARRELTHVDFIAPVRTKIVPVFYRRLFTPQAYWAGDVSQSYHLAIQNVVEALVGHPGATLRTGAVVAIDGVGRGAIMSAISREARWTAVRRFALTRPTDGEDLDELLADITQGNLVILSGVHWLVSAAPGGFEPLRHLVARMTADAGRNAWLLDVSSHVFRYACSVSPLAEVLSEVAEMQPLSQMELQMAIEARHSLSGYEVAFEGRDGEDKSVQRSVAARQSFFRALHLSSGGMLLVALAQWISSIVHVNEEAKLLVLGPPPESPRRALLRLDDISLLILYQVARQGWMSSELLAQLFRWETVVSDTRLSRLVNLGLLERQQSFFQIRFHLRGALHQIYVERGWL
;
A
#
# COMPACT_ATOMS: atom_id res chain seq x y z
N MET A 1 -50.70 12.33 -35.14
CA MET A 1 -51.44 12.50 -36.40
C MET A 1 -51.79 11.10 -36.89
N MET A 2 -53.08 10.86 -37.16
CA MET A 2 -53.73 9.58 -37.50
C MET A 2 -53.72 8.47 -36.43
N MET A 3 -54.90 8.31 -35.83
CA MET A 3 -55.36 7.17 -35.05
C MET A 3 -55.53 5.94 -35.95
N THR A 4 -54.96 4.82 -35.52
CA THR A 4 -55.48 3.47 -35.79
C THR A 4 -55.24 2.65 -34.53
N THR A 5 -56.33 2.40 -33.80
CA THR A 5 -56.44 1.39 -32.75
C THR A 5 -56.19 0.00 -33.34
N PRO A 6 -55.29 -0.82 -32.78
CA PRO A 6 -55.30 -2.26 -33.00
C PRO A 6 -55.99 -2.97 -31.83
N ASP A 7 -57.19 -3.46 -32.14
CA ASP A 7 -57.86 -4.67 -31.65
C ASP A 7 -57.76 -5.07 -30.17
N GLU A 8 -58.92 -4.94 -29.53
CA GLU A 8 -59.37 -5.62 -28.31
C GLU A 8 -59.55 -7.17 -28.46
N ASP A 9 -59.03 -7.81 -29.52
CA ASP A 9 -59.27 -9.25 -29.78
C ASP A 9 -58.17 -10.23 -29.31
N ALA A 10 -57.18 -9.77 -28.53
CA ALA A 10 -56.13 -10.64 -27.99
C ALA A 10 -56.32 -11.07 -26.51
N ALA A 11 -57.54 -10.94 -25.97
CA ALA A 11 -57.91 -11.44 -24.64
C ALA A 11 -58.58 -12.83 -24.70
N ALA A 12 -58.16 -13.69 -25.63
CA ALA A 12 -58.41 -15.11 -25.50
C ALA A 12 -57.56 -15.62 -24.32
N ALA A 13 -58.19 -15.69 -23.15
CA ALA A 13 -57.70 -16.51 -22.06
C ALA A 13 -57.34 -17.89 -22.65
N VAL A 14 -56.05 -18.19 -22.73
CA VAL A 14 -55.57 -19.52 -23.06
C VAL A 14 -56.08 -20.42 -21.92
N ASP A 15 -57.22 -21.06 -22.16
CA ASP A 15 -57.78 -22.09 -21.30
C ASP A 15 -56.65 -23.12 -21.07
N PRO A 16 -56.11 -23.26 -19.85
CA PRO A 16 -55.06 -24.24 -19.58
C PRO A 16 -55.54 -25.67 -19.86
N GLY A 17 -56.85 -25.90 -20.00
CA GLY A 17 -57.43 -27.15 -20.47
C GLY A 17 -57.56 -27.32 -21.99
N GLY A 18 -57.34 -26.28 -22.80
CA GLY A 18 -57.57 -26.30 -24.25
C GLY A 18 -56.64 -27.22 -25.03
N ALA A 19 -55.35 -27.24 -24.68
CA ALA A 19 -54.35 -28.13 -25.30
C ALA A 19 -54.53 -29.59 -24.86
N VAL A 20 -54.94 -29.83 -23.61
CA VAL A 20 -55.25 -31.16 -23.07
C VAL A 20 -56.55 -31.70 -23.68
N ARG A 21 -57.55 -30.84 -23.95
CA ARG A 21 -58.82 -31.19 -24.61
C ARG A 21 -58.67 -31.45 -26.12
N GLN A 22 -57.79 -30.76 -26.83
CA GLN A 22 -57.55 -31.06 -28.25
C GLN A 22 -56.68 -32.32 -28.47
N ALA A 23 -55.82 -32.68 -27.50
CA ALA A 23 -55.08 -33.95 -27.51
C ALA A 23 -55.88 -35.15 -26.97
N SER A 24 -57.03 -34.93 -26.34
CA SER A 24 -57.81 -36.00 -25.68
C SER A 24 -58.65 -36.86 -26.64
N ASP A 25 -58.99 -36.36 -27.83
CA ASP A 25 -59.90 -37.10 -28.72
C ASP A 25 -59.23 -38.25 -29.50
N TYR A 26 -57.89 -38.34 -29.53
CA TYR A 26 -57.17 -39.41 -30.27
C TYR A 26 -56.00 -40.08 -29.52
N SER A 27 -55.61 -39.64 -28.31
CA SER A 27 -54.42 -40.19 -27.63
C SER A 27 -54.66 -41.49 -26.84
N TRP A 28 -55.87 -41.70 -26.29
CA TRP A 28 -56.20 -42.84 -25.40
C TRP A 28 -56.66 -44.12 -26.14
N GLY A 29 -56.64 -44.10 -27.47
CA GLY A 29 -57.08 -45.19 -28.35
C GLY A 29 -58.59 -45.40 -28.36
N GLU A 30 -59.06 -46.25 -29.28
CA GLU A 30 -60.48 -46.57 -29.44
C GLU A 30 -61.11 -47.08 -28.13
N PRO A 31 -62.43 -46.90 -27.91
CA PRO A 31 -63.13 -47.49 -26.79
C PRO A 31 -62.96 -49.01 -26.76
N ALA A 32 -62.94 -49.61 -25.58
CA ALA A 32 -62.90 -51.07 -25.48
C ALA A 32 -64.16 -51.66 -26.13
N ALA A 33 -63.95 -52.49 -27.16
CA ALA A 33 -65.02 -53.16 -27.89
C ALA A 33 -65.02 -54.66 -27.59
N THR A 34 -65.18 -55.03 -26.32
CA THR A 34 -65.34 -56.44 -25.91
C THR A 34 -66.80 -56.85 -25.96
N ALA A 35 -67.08 -58.15 -26.03
CA ALA A 35 -68.44 -58.71 -26.00
C ALA A 35 -69.16 -58.53 -24.64
N SER A 36 -68.55 -57.85 -23.66
CA SER A 36 -69.11 -57.62 -22.33
C SER A 36 -69.16 -56.14 -21.97
N ASP A 37 -70.38 -55.62 -21.78
CA ASP A 37 -70.60 -54.24 -21.33
C ASP A 37 -69.96 -53.96 -19.96
N ALA A 38 -69.91 -54.95 -19.07
CA ALA A 38 -69.34 -54.81 -17.73
C ALA A 38 -67.82 -54.53 -17.77
N ILE A 39 -67.07 -55.19 -18.67
CA ILE A 39 -65.65 -54.88 -18.87
C ILE A 39 -65.49 -53.54 -19.56
N ASN A 40 -66.30 -53.26 -20.59
CA ASN A 40 -66.20 -51.97 -21.31
C ASN A 40 -66.47 -50.78 -20.37
N GLN A 41 -67.45 -50.90 -19.45
CA GLN A 41 -67.73 -49.89 -18.42
C GLN A 41 -66.59 -49.75 -17.40
N ALA A 42 -66.07 -50.86 -16.86
CA ALA A 42 -64.97 -50.82 -15.90
C ALA A 42 -63.70 -50.19 -16.50
N VAL A 43 -63.39 -50.51 -17.76
CA VAL A 43 -62.25 -49.97 -18.50
C VAL A 43 -62.45 -48.48 -18.81
N THR A 44 -63.69 -48.06 -19.08
CA THR A 44 -64.04 -46.64 -19.26
C THR A 44 -63.93 -45.84 -17.96
N SER A 45 -64.35 -46.42 -16.82
CA SER A 45 -64.18 -45.80 -15.49
C SER A 45 -62.71 -45.58 -15.16
N LEU A 46 -61.88 -46.63 -15.31
CA LEU A 46 -60.44 -46.54 -15.09
C LEU A 46 -59.80 -45.48 -16.00
N GLN A 47 -60.21 -45.40 -17.27
CA GLN A 47 -59.72 -44.35 -18.17
C GLN A 47 -60.10 -42.94 -17.68
N ALA A 48 -61.33 -42.75 -17.20
CA ALA A 48 -61.79 -41.46 -16.67
C ALA A 48 -61.01 -41.06 -15.41
N GLU A 49 -60.76 -42.00 -14.49
CA GLU A 49 -59.94 -41.77 -13.29
C GLU A 49 -58.49 -41.40 -13.65
N LEU A 50 -57.85 -42.14 -14.55
CA LEU A 50 -56.49 -41.83 -15.01
C LEU A 50 -56.41 -40.48 -15.73
N LEU A 51 -57.45 -40.10 -16.49
CA LEU A 51 -57.55 -38.78 -17.10
C LEU A 51 -57.68 -37.68 -16.04
N GLY A 52 -58.45 -37.92 -14.97
CA GLY A 52 -58.54 -37.03 -13.81
C GLY A 52 -57.17 -36.78 -13.18
N LEU A 53 -56.36 -37.82 -12.98
CA LEU A 53 -54.99 -37.69 -12.44
C LEU A 53 -54.06 -36.86 -13.34
N VAL A 54 -54.20 -36.95 -14.66
CA VAL A 54 -53.45 -36.09 -15.60
C VAL A 54 -53.87 -34.63 -15.43
N GLN A 55 -55.17 -34.37 -15.29
CA GLN A 55 -55.69 -33.02 -15.08
C GLN A 55 -55.25 -32.45 -13.73
N ASP A 56 -55.26 -33.26 -12.67
CA ASP A 56 -54.77 -32.88 -11.34
C ASP A 56 -53.27 -32.55 -11.36
N MET A 57 -52.47 -33.31 -12.12
CA MET A 57 -51.06 -33.00 -12.31
C MET A 57 -50.85 -31.69 -13.08
N ALA A 58 -51.64 -31.45 -14.14
CA ALA A 58 -51.57 -30.22 -14.91
C ALA A 58 -52.00 -29.00 -14.08
N ALA A 59 -53.06 -29.13 -13.28
CA ALA A 59 -53.63 -28.06 -12.46
C ALA A 59 -52.91 -27.85 -11.11
N GLY A 60 -52.13 -28.83 -10.65
CA GLY A 60 -51.38 -28.75 -9.40
C GLY A 60 -49.91 -28.37 -9.61
N PRO A 61 -48.97 -29.33 -9.62
CA PRO A 61 -47.54 -29.08 -9.63
C PRO A 61 -47.03 -28.33 -10.87
N ILE A 62 -47.59 -28.60 -12.05
CA ILE A 62 -47.18 -27.93 -13.29
C ILE A 62 -47.66 -26.47 -13.32
N ALA A 63 -48.91 -26.22 -12.91
CA ALA A 63 -49.44 -24.86 -12.78
C ALA A 63 -48.69 -24.06 -11.70
N ALA A 64 -48.42 -24.67 -10.54
CA ALA A 64 -47.65 -24.03 -9.47
C ALA A 64 -46.25 -23.61 -9.92
N LEU A 65 -45.54 -24.47 -10.66
CA LEU A 65 -44.23 -24.13 -11.22
C LEU A 65 -44.31 -22.92 -12.17
N ARG A 66 -45.32 -22.89 -13.04
CA ARG A 66 -45.55 -21.77 -13.99
C ARG A 66 -45.84 -20.47 -13.24
N ASP A 67 -46.75 -20.50 -12.27
CA ASP A 67 -47.14 -19.33 -11.50
C ASP A 67 -45.97 -18.79 -10.66
N GLU A 68 -45.17 -19.67 -10.06
CA GLU A 68 -43.96 -19.29 -9.32
C GLU A 68 -42.90 -18.68 -10.24
N ALA A 69 -42.64 -19.27 -11.41
CA ALA A 69 -41.69 -18.74 -12.39
C ALA A 69 -42.13 -17.35 -12.88
N LYS A 70 -43.43 -17.18 -13.19
CA LYS A 70 -44.01 -15.90 -13.59
C LYS A 70 -43.91 -14.84 -12.49
N ALA A 71 -44.22 -15.20 -11.24
CA ALA A 71 -44.10 -14.28 -10.11
C ALA A 71 -42.63 -13.84 -9.90
N PHE A 72 -41.68 -14.78 -10.01
CA PHE A 72 -40.26 -14.52 -9.91
C PHE A 72 -39.75 -13.60 -11.02
N LEU A 73 -40.04 -13.88 -12.29
CA LEU A 73 -39.67 -13.00 -13.42
C LEU A 73 -40.34 -11.62 -13.30
N GLY A 74 -41.58 -11.57 -12.81
CA GLY A 74 -42.29 -10.32 -12.52
C GLY A 74 -41.61 -9.48 -11.44
N GLU A 75 -41.07 -10.11 -10.39
CA GLU A 75 -40.26 -9.43 -9.36
C GLU A 75 -38.97 -8.84 -9.95
N LEU A 76 -38.21 -9.62 -10.73
CA LEU A 76 -36.99 -9.16 -11.39
C LEU A 76 -37.26 -7.97 -12.33
N ARG A 77 -38.33 -8.07 -13.14
CA ARG A 77 -38.79 -6.99 -14.03
C ARG A 77 -39.09 -5.71 -13.28
N ARG A 78 -39.81 -5.79 -12.16
CA ARG A 78 -40.19 -4.61 -11.36
C ARG A 78 -38.96 -3.87 -10.85
N GLU A 79 -37.98 -4.59 -10.30
CA GLU A 79 -36.75 -3.97 -9.80
C GLU A 79 -35.91 -3.38 -10.94
N PHE A 80 -35.78 -4.10 -12.08
CA PHE A 80 -35.09 -3.54 -13.25
C PHE A 80 -35.72 -2.23 -13.73
N LEU A 81 -37.03 -2.20 -13.98
CA LEU A 81 -37.72 -1.01 -14.47
C LEU A 81 -37.62 0.16 -13.48
N ARG A 82 -37.57 -0.12 -12.18
CA ARG A 82 -37.41 0.90 -11.13
C ARG A 82 -36.05 1.59 -11.24
N HIS A 83 -34.97 0.82 -11.28
CA HIS A 83 -33.60 1.33 -11.36
C HIS A 83 -33.31 1.96 -12.73
N HIS A 84 -33.76 1.31 -13.81
CA HIS A 84 -33.66 1.83 -15.16
C HIS A 84 -34.36 3.20 -15.32
N ARG A 85 -35.56 3.37 -14.72
CA ARG A 85 -36.27 4.65 -14.74
C ARG A 85 -35.53 5.74 -13.97
N ARG A 86 -34.90 5.43 -12.83
CA ARG A 86 -34.10 6.42 -12.06
C ARG A 86 -32.93 6.92 -12.88
N LEU A 87 -32.18 5.99 -13.48
CA LEU A 87 -31.10 6.27 -14.41
C LEU A 87 -31.57 7.15 -15.58
N GLY A 88 -32.71 6.81 -16.20
CA GLY A 88 -33.31 7.60 -17.29
C GLY A 88 -33.86 8.97 -16.90
N VAL A 89 -34.19 9.22 -15.63
CA VAL A 89 -34.61 10.55 -15.14
C VAL A 89 -33.39 11.44 -14.90
N GLN A 90 -32.36 10.90 -14.26
CA GLN A 90 -31.18 11.67 -13.88
C GLN A 90 -30.24 11.98 -15.07
N THR A 91 -30.33 11.19 -16.14
CA THR A 91 -29.57 11.39 -17.39
C THR A 91 -30.22 12.39 -18.36
N ARG A 92 -31.36 13.01 -18.00
CA ARG A 92 -32.04 13.99 -18.86
C ARG A 92 -31.26 15.31 -18.98
N PRO A 93 -31.22 15.91 -20.19
CA PRO A 93 -30.58 17.20 -20.39
C PRO A 93 -31.24 18.29 -19.51
N GLY A 94 -30.42 19.02 -18.75
CA GLY A 94 -30.87 20.09 -17.84
C GLY A 94 -30.90 19.74 -16.35
N THR A 95 -30.61 18.49 -15.98
CA THR A 95 -30.38 18.09 -14.58
C THR A 95 -28.92 18.35 -14.20
N GLU A 96 -28.62 18.86 -13.00
CA GLU A 96 -27.24 18.93 -12.49
C GLU A 96 -26.69 17.50 -12.38
N MET A 97 -25.96 17.07 -13.41
CA MET A 97 -25.42 15.73 -13.49
C MET A 97 -24.14 15.70 -12.66
N GLY A 98 -24.10 14.83 -11.64
CA GLY A 98 -22.84 14.39 -11.05
C GLY A 98 -22.01 13.58 -12.06
N SER A 99 -20.98 12.88 -11.58
CA SER A 99 -20.27 11.91 -12.42
C SER A 99 -21.24 10.84 -12.92
N LEU A 100 -21.38 10.69 -14.25
CA LEU A 100 -22.21 9.64 -14.86
C LEU A 100 -21.80 8.24 -14.37
N SER A 101 -20.50 8.05 -14.13
CA SER A 101 -19.95 6.80 -13.62
C SER A 101 -20.48 6.47 -12.21
N ASP A 102 -20.54 7.46 -11.32
CA ASP A 102 -21.04 7.26 -9.94
C ASP A 102 -22.52 6.82 -9.95
N LEU A 103 -23.27 7.36 -10.90
CA LEU A 103 -24.71 7.14 -11.04
C LEU A 103 -25.01 5.75 -11.61
N VAL A 104 -24.32 5.38 -12.70
CA VAL A 104 -24.42 4.04 -13.31
C VAL A 104 -24.00 2.96 -12.31
N HIS A 105 -22.83 3.12 -11.67
CA HIS A 105 -22.35 2.15 -10.69
C HIS A 105 -23.26 2.09 -9.45
N GLY A 106 -23.83 3.23 -9.01
CA GLY A 106 -24.79 3.27 -7.91
C GLY A 106 -26.06 2.48 -8.20
N GLU A 107 -26.69 2.72 -9.36
CA GLU A 107 -27.92 2.01 -9.74
C GLU A 107 -27.67 0.53 -10.07
N LEU A 108 -26.52 0.18 -10.64
CA LEU A 108 -26.14 -1.22 -10.86
C LEU A 108 -25.97 -1.97 -9.53
N ALA A 109 -25.29 -1.36 -8.56
CA ALA A 109 -25.09 -1.96 -7.23
C ALA A 109 -26.43 -2.19 -6.50
N GLU A 110 -27.33 -1.19 -6.52
CA GLU A 110 -28.65 -1.35 -5.91
C GLU A 110 -29.48 -2.43 -6.63
N LEU A 111 -29.46 -2.45 -7.96
CA LEU A 111 -30.17 -3.46 -8.75
C LEU A 111 -29.68 -4.88 -8.43
N ALA A 112 -28.36 -5.07 -8.38
CA ALA A 112 -27.73 -6.33 -8.04
C ALA A 112 -28.17 -6.83 -6.65
N GLU A 113 -28.20 -5.96 -5.64
CA GLU A 113 -28.67 -6.30 -4.29
C GLU A 113 -30.17 -6.68 -4.26
N ARG A 114 -31.01 -5.95 -5.00
CA ARG A 114 -32.44 -6.23 -5.08
C ARG A 114 -32.70 -7.56 -5.78
N TRP A 115 -32.06 -7.80 -6.92
CA TRP A 115 -32.15 -9.07 -7.64
C TRP A 115 -31.61 -10.23 -6.80
N ARG A 116 -30.51 -10.03 -6.09
CA ARG A 116 -29.96 -11.01 -5.16
C ARG A 116 -30.97 -11.42 -4.10
N SER A 117 -31.71 -10.47 -3.51
CA SER A 117 -32.76 -10.77 -2.53
C SER A 117 -33.89 -11.61 -3.15
N VAL A 118 -34.32 -11.28 -4.37
CA VAL A 118 -35.35 -12.04 -5.12
C VAL A 118 -34.88 -13.46 -5.43
N VAL A 119 -33.63 -13.60 -5.88
CA VAL A 119 -32.97 -14.89 -6.18
C VAL A 119 -32.83 -15.77 -4.94
N LEU A 120 -32.43 -15.20 -3.79
CA LEU A 120 -32.40 -15.93 -2.52
C LEU A 120 -33.80 -16.35 -2.06
N GLY A 121 -34.81 -15.52 -2.32
CA GLY A 121 -36.21 -15.86 -2.12
C GLY A 121 -36.63 -17.09 -2.96
N ARG A 122 -36.18 -17.19 -4.21
CA ARG A 122 -36.41 -18.37 -5.07
C ARG A 122 -35.63 -19.59 -4.56
N SER A 123 -34.36 -19.44 -4.21
CA SER A 123 -33.52 -20.51 -3.63
C SER A 123 -34.21 -21.18 -2.44
N ALA A 124 -34.79 -20.40 -1.53
CA ALA A 124 -35.51 -20.89 -0.37
C ALA A 124 -36.84 -21.62 -0.69
N ARG A 125 -37.44 -21.36 -1.86
CA ARG A 125 -38.70 -21.98 -2.33
C ARG A 125 -38.46 -23.25 -3.15
N VAL A 126 -37.44 -23.27 -4.03
CA VAL A 126 -37.11 -24.43 -4.90
C VAL A 126 -36.84 -25.68 -4.07
N GLY A 127 -36.06 -25.56 -2.99
CA GLY A 127 -35.79 -26.67 -2.07
C GLY A 127 -37.01 -27.19 -1.29
N ARG A 128 -38.18 -26.54 -1.43
CA ARG A 128 -39.45 -26.91 -0.77
C ARG A 128 -40.56 -27.30 -1.74
N SER A 129 -40.24 -27.47 -3.03
CA SER A 129 -41.23 -27.87 -4.05
C SER A 129 -41.98 -29.14 -3.63
N GLY A 130 -43.30 -29.05 -3.54
CA GLY A 130 -44.15 -30.07 -2.90
C GLY A 130 -44.47 -31.31 -3.74
N TRP A 131 -44.02 -31.38 -5.01
CA TRP A 131 -44.33 -32.52 -5.87
C TRP A 131 -43.44 -33.72 -5.56
N LYS A 132 -44.06 -34.88 -5.29
CA LYS A 132 -43.38 -36.15 -5.06
C LYS A 132 -43.89 -37.20 -6.04
N PRO A 133 -43.01 -37.92 -6.77
CA PRO A 133 -43.43 -38.99 -7.66
C PRO A 133 -44.30 -40.06 -6.96
N ALA A 134 -44.00 -40.32 -5.68
CA ALA A 134 -44.76 -41.24 -4.84
C ALA A 134 -46.26 -40.91 -4.74
N THR A 135 -46.65 -39.63 -4.64
CA THR A 135 -48.06 -39.25 -4.48
C THR A 135 -48.87 -39.53 -5.73
N LEU A 136 -48.26 -39.39 -6.92
CA LEU A 136 -48.91 -39.77 -8.17
C LEU A 136 -49.05 -41.28 -8.28
N VAL A 137 -48.01 -42.05 -7.93
CA VAL A 137 -48.09 -43.52 -7.96
C VAL A 137 -49.14 -44.04 -7.00
N GLU A 138 -49.24 -43.49 -5.79
CA GLU A 138 -50.30 -43.85 -4.84
C GLU A 138 -51.70 -43.58 -5.40
N ALA A 139 -51.87 -42.45 -6.12
CA ALA A 139 -53.13 -42.13 -6.77
C ALA A 139 -53.46 -43.09 -7.93
N ILE A 140 -52.45 -43.48 -8.72
CA ILE A 140 -52.59 -44.49 -9.78
C ILE A 140 -52.90 -45.88 -9.18
N GLU A 141 -52.23 -46.26 -8.08
CA GLU A 141 -52.49 -47.52 -7.37
C GLU A 141 -53.92 -47.57 -6.84
N ARG A 142 -54.44 -46.45 -6.33
CA ARG A 142 -55.84 -46.32 -5.92
C ARG A 142 -56.80 -46.52 -7.09
N ALA A 143 -56.59 -45.83 -8.21
CA ALA A 143 -57.43 -45.98 -9.42
C ALA A 143 -57.43 -47.43 -9.96
N VAL A 144 -56.26 -48.08 -10.00
CA VAL A 144 -56.18 -49.49 -10.40
C VAL A 144 -56.86 -50.42 -9.38
N ALA A 145 -56.79 -50.11 -8.09
CA ALA A 145 -57.41 -50.91 -7.03
C ALA A 145 -58.94 -50.82 -7.00
N GLU A 146 -59.52 -49.73 -7.50
CA GLU A 146 -60.97 -49.55 -7.66
C GLU A 146 -61.53 -50.37 -8.84
N ALA A 147 -60.67 -50.83 -9.77
CA ALA A 147 -61.08 -51.73 -10.83
C ALA A 147 -61.47 -53.14 -10.31
N PRO A 148 -62.47 -53.80 -10.89
CA PRO A 148 -62.89 -55.14 -10.48
C PRO A 148 -61.76 -56.18 -10.50
N GLU A 149 -61.59 -56.93 -9.41
CA GLU A 149 -60.56 -57.96 -9.29
C GLU A 149 -60.73 -59.07 -10.34
N MET A 150 -61.96 -59.58 -10.51
CA MET A 150 -62.30 -60.67 -11.42
C MET A 150 -63.66 -60.43 -12.08
N VAL A 151 -63.69 -60.39 -13.42
CA VAL A 151 -64.93 -60.29 -14.20
C VAL A 151 -65.12 -61.54 -15.05
N ARG A 152 -66.29 -62.18 -14.96
CA ARG A 152 -66.64 -63.32 -15.81
C ARG A 152 -67.28 -62.83 -17.09
N VAL A 153 -66.66 -63.12 -18.23
CA VAL A 153 -67.09 -62.63 -19.55
C VAL A 153 -67.12 -63.74 -20.59
N PRO A 154 -67.94 -63.62 -21.64
CA PRO A 154 -67.88 -64.56 -22.76
C PRO A 154 -66.51 -64.50 -23.47
N TYR A 155 -66.11 -65.59 -24.10
CA TYR A 155 -64.96 -65.58 -25.01
C TYR A 155 -65.28 -64.77 -26.28
N GLU A 156 -64.29 -64.01 -26.75
CA GLU A 156 -64.41 -63.19 -27.97
C GLU A 156 -64.46 -64.03 -29.24
N ASN A 157 -65.07 -63.48 -30.30
CA ASN A 157 -65.10 -64.13 -31.62
C ASN A 157 -63.69 -64.39 -32.20
N THR A 158 -62.73 -63.54 -31.84
CA THR A 158 -61.31 -63.68 -32.19
C THR A 158 -60.70 -64.98 -31.65
N SER A 159 -61.06 -65.40 -30.42
CA SER A 159 -60.55 -66.63 -29.80
C SER A 159 -60.98 -67.92 -30.52
N TYR A 160 -61.99 -67.87 -31.40
CA TYR A 160 -62.49 -69.02 -32.15
C TYR A 160 -61.99 -69.10 -33.60
N THR A 161 -61.45 -68.00 -34.11
CA THR A 161 -61.11 -67.86 -35.54
C THR A 161 -59.68 -68.35 -35.76
N PRO A 162 -59.43 -69.34 -36.64
CA PRO A 162 -58.08 -69.81 -36.92
C PRO A 162 -57.27 -68.71 -37.62
N ARG A 163 -56.00 -68.54 -37.22
CA ARG A 163 -55.06 -67.61 -37.86
C ARG A 163 -53.95 -68.38 -38.56
N PRO A 164 -53.42 -67.87 -39.68
CA PRO A 164 -52.36 -68.53 -40.44
C PRO A 164 -51.05 -68.71 -39.65
N ASP A 165 -50.81 -67.86 -38.64
CA ASP A 165 -49.59 -67.88 -37.80
C ASP A 165 -49.78 -68.63 -36.46
N ASP A 166 -50.89 -69.36 -36.27
CA ASP A 166 -51.14 -70.09 -35.02
C ASP A 166 -50.16 -71.26 -34.86
N SER A 167 -49.50 -71.36 -33.70
CA SER A 167 -48.71 -72.55 -33.35
C SER A 167 -49.60 -73.80 -33.28
N SER A 168 -49.03 -74.99 -33.51
CA SER A 168 -49.78 -76.27 -33.53
C SER A 168 -50.65 -76.48 -32.28
N TRP A 169 -50.20 -75.98 -31.13
CA TRP A 169 -50.92 -76.07 -29.85
C TRP A 169 -52.08 -75.05 -29.74
N VAL A 170 -51.88 -73.84 -30.26
CA VAL A 170 -52.90 -72.77 -30.32
C VAL A 170 -54.02 -73.17 -31.30
N ALA A 171 -53.67 -73.73 -32.46
CA ALA A 171 -54.62 -74.24 -33.44
C ALA A 171 -55.50 -75.38 -32.88
N LEU A 172 -54.89 -76.30 -32.11
CA LEU A 172 -55.60 -77.37 -31.41
C LEU A 172 -56.56 -76.81 -30.35
N SER A 173 -56.10 -75.83 -29.57
CA SER A 173 -56.89 -75.17 -28.52
C SER A 173 -58.09 -74.40 -29.09
N ARG A 174 -57.90 -73.66 -30.21
CA ARG A 174 -59.00 -73.02 -30.97
C ARG A 174 -60.00 -74.05 -31.52
N ARG A 175 -59.52 -75.20 -32.03
CA ARG A 175 -60.38 -76.29 -32.51
C ARG A 175 -61.25 -76.86 -31.38
N TRP A 176 -60.67 -77.10 -30.21
CA TRP A 176 -61.41 -77.57 -29.04
C TRP A 176 -62.45 -76.54 -28.56
N MET A 177 -62.10 -75.25 -28.54
CA MET A 177 -63.01 -74.16 -28.19
C MET A 177 -64.20 -74.03 -29.14
N ARG A 178 -64.01 -74.24 -30.45
CA ARG A 178 -65.10 -74.29 -31.45
C ARG A 178 -66.06 -75.45 -31.19
N ILE A 179 -65.54 -76.62 -30.82
CA ILE A 179 -66.35 -77.79 -30.46
C ILE A 179 -67.18 -77.48 -29.20
N ARG A 180 -66.55 -76.93 -28.16
CA ARG A 180 -67.22 -76.56 -26.91
C ARG A 180 -68.34 -75.52 -27.12
N ARG A 181 -68.12 -74.52 -27.99
CA ARG A 181 -69.14 -73.52 -28.38
C ARG A 181 -70.35 -74.16 -29.07
N ARG A 182 -70.14 -75.17 -29.93
CA ARG A 182 -71.24 -75.88 -30.63
C ARG A 182 -72.09 -76.75 -29.70
N VAL A 183 -71.49 -77.28 -28.63
CA VAL A 183 -72.20 -78.11 -27.62
C VAL A 183 -73.02 -77.24 -26.65
N SER A 184 -72.56 -76.04 -26.33
CA SER A 184 -73.17 -75.14 -25.34
C SER A 184 -74.25 -74.20 -25.91
N LYS A 185 -75.18 -74.69 -26.75
CA LYS A 185 -76.13 -73.87 -27.55
C LYS A 185 -77.02 -72.88 -26.76
N ARG A 186 -77.10 -72.96 -25.42
CA ARG A 186 -77.92 -72.04 -24.58
C ARG A 186 -77.12 -70.98 -23.81
N ARG A 187 -75.80 -71.14 -23.62
CA ARG A 187 -74.94 -70.16 -22.92
C ARG A 187 -73.52 -70.19 -23.51
N PRO A 188 -72.95 -69.05 -23.94
CA PRO A 188 -71.58 -69.03 -24.43
C PRO A 188 -70.62 -69.45 -23.31
N PRO A 189 -69.52 -70.15 -23.62
CA PRO A 189 -68.50 -70.45 -22.62
C PRO A 189 -67.94 -69.12 -22.08
N MET A 190 -67.69 -69.09 -20.77
CA MET A 190 -67.20 -67.92 -20.06
C MET A 190 -65.72 -68.09 -19.72
N ARG A 191 -64.97 -66.99 -19.76
CA ARG A 191 -63.61 -66.85 -19.23
C ARG A 191 -63.65 -65.91 -18.03
N THR A 192 -62.63 -65.98 -17.20
CA THR A 192 -62.42 -65.02 -16.12
C THR A 192 -61.30 -64.08 -16.52
N VAL A 193 -61.56 -62.78 -16.45
CA VAL A 193 -60.58 -61.71 -16.70
C VAL A 193 -60.25 -61.08 -15.36
N ALA A 194 -59.00 -61.19 -14.93
CA ALA A 194 -58.47 -60.49 -13.76
C ALA A 194 -58.13 -59.04 -14.14
N LEU A 195 -59.14 -58.17 -14.28
CA LEU A 195 -58.97 -56.83 -14.85
C LEU A 195 -58.00 -55.98 -14.03
N GLN A 196 -58.10 -56.02 -12.70
CA GLN A 196 -57.15 -55.35 -11.80
C GLN A 196 -55.69 -55.81 -12.02
N GLN A 197 -55.44 -57.10 -12.24
CA GLN A 197 -54.09 -57.63 -12.49
C GLN A 197 -53.55 -57.16 -13.84
N LEU A 198 -54.38 -57.21 -14.88
CA LEU A 198 -54.01 -56.74 -16.23
C LEU A 198 -53.75 -55.23 -16.25
N ALA A 199 -54.59 -54.44 -15.58
CA ALA A 199 -54.42 -53.00 -15.41
C ALA A 199 -53.12 -52.69 -14.66
N GLY A 200 -52.88 -53.36 -13.53
CA GLY A 200 -51.63 -53.21 -12.80
C GLY A 200 -50.41 -53.55 -13.64
N PHE A 201 -50.45 -54.62 -14.44
CA PHE A 201 -49.30 -54.99 -15.28
C PHE A 201 -48.95 -53.90 -16.31
N HIS A 202 -49.93 -53.37 -17.05
CA HIS A 202 -49.68 -52.38 -18.11
C HIS A 202 -49.38 -50.98 -17.59
N VAL A 203 -50.04 -50.57 -16.50
CA VAL A 203 -49.82 -49.26 -15.89
C VAL A 203 -48.45 -49.21 -15.20
N PHE A 204 -48.02 -50.29 -14.55
CA PHE A 204 -46.81 -50.29 -13.73
C PHE A 204 -45.54 -50.88 -14.35
N SER A 205 -45.61 -51.45 -15.56
CA SER A 205 -44.45 -52.12 -16.18
C SER A 205 -43.27 -51.20 -16.53
N ASN A 206 -43.52 -49.91 -16.77
CA ASN A 206 -42.49 -48.91 -17.11
C ASN A 206 -42.81 -47.54 -16.48
N LEU A 207 -43.48 -47.54 -15.33
CA LEU A 207 -43.96 -46.30 -14.71
C LEU A 207 -42.80 -45.49 -14.11
N ASP A 208 -41.81 -46.17 -13.54
CA ASP A 208 -40.59 -45.61 -12.98
C ASP A 208 -39.76 -44.82 -14.01
N GLU A 209 -39.38 -45.43 -15.13
CA GLU A 209 -38.59 -44.75 -16.19
C GLU A 209 -39.34 -43.55 -16.78
N ARG A 210 -40.66 -43.67 -16.95
CA ARG A 210 -41.49 -42.59 -17.50
C ARG A 210 -41.68 -41.44 -16.51
N LEU A 211 -41.78 -41.73 -15.21
CA LEU A 211 -41.85 -40.71 -14.17
C LEU A 211 -40.52 -39.98 -14.00
N GLU A 212 -39.40 -40.67 -14.16
CA GLU A 212 -38.08 -40.04 -14.21
C GLU A 212 -38.01 -39.02 -15.36
N GLY A 213 -38.56 -39.35 -16.52
CA GLY A 213 -38.67 -38.41 -17.66
C GLY A 213 -39.56 -37.20 -17.42
N VAL A 214 -40.57 -37.29 -16.53
CA VAL A 214 -41.39 -36.13 -16.11
C VAL A 214 -40.61 -35.28 -15.10
N ALA A 215 -39.96 -35.92 -14.13
CA ALA A 215 -39.12 -35.25 -13.13
C ALA A 215 -37.96 -34.48 -13.79
N ALA A 216 -37.30 -35.08 -14.80
CA ALA A 216 -36.23 -34.43 -15.56
C ALA A 216 -36.69 -33.12 -16.24
N VAL A 217 -37.91 -33.08 -16.76
CA VAL A 217 -38.48 -31.88 -17.40
C VAL A 217 -38.72 -30.76 -16.38
N LEU A 218 -39.24 -31.09 -15.19
CA LEU A 218 -39.47 -30.10 -14.13
C LEU A 218 -38.14 -29.50 -13.64
N VAL A 219 -37.12 -30.33 -13.38
CA VAL A 219 -35.79 -29.84 -12.98
C VAL A 219 -35.14 -29.03 -14.12
N ARG A 220 -35.35 -29.41 -15.39
CA ARG A 220 -34.88 -28.64 -16.56
C ARG A 220 -35.52 -27.26 -16.63
N ALA A 221 -36.81 -27.12 -16.32
CA ALA A 221 -37.48 -25.81 -16.30
C ALA A 221 -36.82 -24.87 -15.28
N ASP A 222 -36.56 -25.37 -14.07
CA ASP A 222 -35.91 -24.57 -13.02
C ASP A 222 -34.46 -24.20 -13.35
N ARG A 223 -33.71 -25.14 -13.94
CA ARG A 223 -32.34 -24.88 -14.41
C ARG A 223 -32.32 -23.82 -15.51
N HIS A 224 -33.25 -23.92 -16.46
CA HIS A 224 -33.37 -22.95 -17.54
C HIS A 224 -33.68 -21.56 -16.99
N LEU A 225 -34.62 -21.44 -16.05
CA LEU A 225 -34.94 -20.18 -15.38
C LEU A 225 -33.72 -19.58 -14.65
N ALA A 226 -32.93 -20.40 -13.97
CA ALA A 226 -31.69 -19.97 -13.33
C ALA A 226 -30.68 -19.43 -14.35
N SER A 227 -30.45 -20.16 -15.45
CA SER A 227 -29.56 -19.73 -16.53
C SER A 227 -30.02 -18.42 -17.18
N SER A 228 -31.31 -18.27 -17.48
CA SER A 228 -31.85 -17.05 -18.08
C SER A 228 -31.72 -15.86 -17.14
N THR A 229 -31.87 -16.07 -15.82
CA THR A 229 -31.68 -15.01 -14.81
C THR A 229 -30.23 -14.48 -14.80
N GLU A 230 -29.26 -15.40 -14.82
CA GLU A 230 -27.83 -15.07 -14.85
C GLU A 230 -27.44 -14.32 -16.13
N SER A 231 -27.85 -14.85 -17.30
CA SER A 231 -27.58 -14.21 -18.59
C SER A 231 -28.22 -12.82 -18.70
N LEU A 232 -29.46 -12.67 -18.25
CA LEU A 232 -30.18 -11.39 -18.30
C LEU A 232 -29.51 -10.32 -17.44
N PHE A 233 -29.07 -10.67 -16.22
CA PHE A 233 -28.36 -9.71 -15.38
C PHE A 233 -27.02 -9.30 -16.01
N ALA A 234 -26.25 -10.26 -16.54
CA ALA A 234 -24.99 -9.98 -17.21
C ALA A 234 -25.16 -9.08 -18.46
N GLU A 235 -26.29 -9.19 -19.17
CA GLU A 235 -26.66 -8.27 -20.26
C GLU A 235 -27.02 -6.88 -19.75
N ILE A 236 -27.78 -6.76 -18.65
CA ILE A 236 -28.08 -5.47 -18.03
C ILE A 236 -26.81 -4.77 -17.56
N ALA A 237 -25.92 -5.49 -16.87
CA ALA A 237 -24.66 -4.95 -16.37
C ALA A 237 -23.79 -4.42 -17.52
N ARG A 238 -23.58 -5.22 -18.59
CA ARG A 238 -22.87 -4.78 -19.80
C ARG A 238 -23.54 -3.61 -20.48
N GLY A 239 -24.88 -3.60 -20.55
CA GLY A 239 -25.65 -2.50 -21.12
C GLY A 239 -25.46 -1.20 -20.35
N TYR A 240 -25.42 -1.26 -19.01
CA TYR A 240 -25.14 -0.11 -18.14
C TYR A 240 -23.70 0.38 -18.26
N GLU A 241 -22.71 -0.52 -18.27
CA GLU A 241 -21.30 -0.15 -18.46
C GLU A 241 -21.06 0.47 -19.85
N GLY A 242 -21.71 -0.04 -20.90
CA GLY A 242 -21.63 0.53 -22.25
C GLY A 242 -22.13 1.98 -22.34
N LEU A 243 -22.97 2.44 -21.41
CA LEU A 243 -23.36 3.86 -21.34
C LEU A 243 -22.19 4.79 -21.00
N LEU A 244 -21.17 4.28 -20.31
CA LEU A 244 -19.97 5.07 -19.94
C LEU A 244 -19.03 5.30 -21.12
N GLU A 245 -19.12 4.47 -22.17
CA GLU A 245 -18.32 4.60 -23.39
C GLU A 245 -18.93 5.57 -24.40
N LEU A 246 -20.20 5.95 -24.22
CA LEU A 246 -20.88 6.91 -25.09
C LEU A 246 -20.30 8.32 -24.87
N THR A 247 -19.83 8.94 -25.95
CA THR A 247 -19.34 10.32 -25.93
C THR A 247 -20.49 11.30 -25.67
N ALA A 248 -20.19 12.39 -24.94
CA ALA A 248 -21.15 13.44 -24.61
C ALA A 248 -21.82 13.99 -25.88
N GLY A 249 -23.09 13.62 -26.11
CA GLY A 249 -23.88 14.06 -27.27
C GLY A 249 -24.54 12.94 -28.09
N ALA A 250 -24.14 11.67 -27.94
CA ALA A 250 -24.95 10.55 -28.43
C ALA A 250 -26.26 10.46 -27.61
N PRO A 251 -27.42 10.12 -28.20
CA PRO A 251 -28.66 10.10 -27.45
C PRO A 251 -28.67 8.92 -26.47
N MET A 252 -28.12 9.14 -25.27
CA MET A 252 -28.12 8.20 -24.14
C MET A 252 -29.54 7.69 -23.83
N VAL A 253 -30.55 8.50 -24.14
CA VAL A 253 -31.98 8.15 -24.08
C VAL A 253 -32.32 6.97 -25.00
N ASP A 254 -31.75 6.92 -26.21
CA ASP A 254 -32.01 5.86 -27.19
C ASP A 254 -31.30 4.56 -26.79
N ALA A 255 -30.07 4.65 -26.25
CA ALA A 255 -29.36 3.49 -25.70
C ALA A 255 -30.10 2.89 -24.49
N LEU A 256 -30.62 3.72 -23.59
CA LEU A 256 -31.45 3.26 -22.47
C LEU A 256 -32.77 2.63 -22.98
N ALA A 257 -33.44 3.24 -23.95
CA ALA A 257 -34.65 2.68 -24.54
C ALA A 257 -34.39 1.30 -25.18
N ALA A 258 -33.31 1.17 -25.96
CA ALA A 258 -32.93 -0.10 -26.58
C ALA A 258 -32.62 -1.19 -25.54
N LEU A 259 -31.88 -0.85 -24.48
CA LEU A 259 -31.59 -1.79 -23.39
C LEU A 259 -32.88 -2.25 -22.69
N ARG A 260 -33.81 -1.32 -22.43
CA ARG A 260 -35.10 -1.66 -21.85
C ARG A 260 -35.88 -2.62 -22.75
N ASP A 261 -36.01 -2.30 -24.03
CA ASP A 261 -36.78 -3.12 -24.97
C ASP A 261 -36.20 -4.54 -25.09
N HIS A 262 -34.87 -4.65 -25.12
CA HIS A 262 -34.16 -5.94 -25.10
C HIS A 262 -34.47 -6.74 -23.83
N VAL A 263 -34.32 -6.15 -22.65
CA VAL A 263 -34.58 -6.82 -21.37
C VAL A 263 -36.05 -7.24 -21.23
N GLU A 264 -36.99 -6.39 -21.67
CA GLU A 264 -38.42 -6.74 -21.66
C GLU A 264 -38.73 -7.91 -22.62
N GLN A 265 -38.06 -7.99 -23.79
CA GLN A 265 -38.21 -9.10 -24.72
C GLN A 265 -37.66 -10.42 -24.14
N GLU A 266 -36.46 -10.39 -23.56
CA GLU A 266 -35.83 -11.57 -22.96
C GLU A 266 -36.64 -12.12 -21.77
N LEU A 267 -37.22 -11.24 -20.94
CA LEU A 267 -38.10 -11.66 -19.84
C LEU A 267 -39.37 -12.37 -20.35
N VAL A 268 -39.97 -11.86 -21.43
CA VAL A 268 -41.15 -12.49 -22.06
C VAL A 268 -40.78 -13.82 -22.71
N LEU A 269 -39.59 -13.90 -23.32
CA LEU A 269 -39.08 -15.15 -23.90
C LEU A 269 -38.87 -16.20 -22.80
N ALA A 270 -38.19 -15.85 -21.71
CA ALA A 270 -37.96 -16.76 -20.58
C ALA A 270 -39.27 -17.26 -19.95
N GLU A 271 -40.29 -16.41 -19.79
CA GLU A 271 -41.61 -16.84 -19.30
C GLU A 271 -42.25 -17.87 -20.24
N ARG A 272 -42.19 -17.63 -21.56
CA ARG A 272 -42.74 -18.55 -22.57
C ARG A 272 -41.99 -19.87 -22.63
N GLU A 273 -40.66 -19.85 -22.55
CA GLU A 273 -39.83 -21.06 -22.60
C GLU A 273 -40.07 -21.94 -21.38
N VAL A 274 -40.15 -21.38 -20.17
CA VAL A 274 -40.53 -22.13 -18.96
C VAL A 274 -41.93 -22.71 -19.10
N GLN A 275 -42.89 -21.96 -19.65
CA GLN A 275 -44.23 -22.46 -19.88
C GLN A 275 -44.26 -23.63 -20.88
N GLN A 276 -43.50 -23.56 -21.99
CA GLN A 276 -43.38 -24.65 -22.95
C GLN A 276 -42.76 -25.91 -22.32
N ILE A 277 -41.72 -25.74 -21.50
CA ILE A 277 -41.11 -26.86 -20.76
C ILE A 277 -42.12 -27.46 -19.76
N ALA A 278 -42.94 -26.65 -19.11
CA ALA A 278 -43.96 -27.13 -18.18
C ALA A 278 -45.11 -27.87 -18.89
N GLU A 279 -45.57 -27.38 -20.04
CA GLU A 279 -46.58 -28.04 -20.88
C GLU A 279 -46.09 -29.39 -21.40
N GLU A 280 -44.79 -29.50 -21.70
CA GLU A 280 -44.14 -30.76 -22.08
C GLU A 280 -44.26 -31.84 -20.99
N ALA A 281 -44.16 -31.46 -19.72
CA ALA A 281 -44.34 -32.40 -18.62
C ALA A 281 -45.76 -32.99 -18.61
N GLY A 282 -46.79 -32.16 -18.82
CA GLY A 282 -48.19 -32.61 -18.89
C GLY A 282 -48.45 -33.52 -20.10
N ARG A 283 -47.85 -33.20 -21.25
CA ARG A 283 -47.92 -34.02 -22.46
C ARG A 283 -47.31 -35.41 -22.25
N ARG A 284 -46.15 -35.48 -21.60
CA ARG A 284 -45.48 -36.75 -21.28
C ARG A 284 -46.26 -37.62 -20.31
N THR A 285 -46.88 -37.02 -19.28
CA THR A 285 -47.76 -37.74 -18.35
C THR A 285 -48.98 -38.32 -19.08
N THR A 286 -49.57 -37.54 -19.99
CA THR A 286 -50.68 -37.99 -20.84
C THR A 286 -50.25 -39.15 -21.73
N GLU A 287 -49.09 -39.03 -22.40
CA GLU A 287 -48.57 -40.07 -23.27
C GLU A 287 -48.24 -41.36 -22.51
N MET A 288 -47.64 -41.23 -21.32
CA MET A 288 -47.32 -42.34 -20.41
C MET A 288 -48.57 -43.18 -20.10
N LEU A 289 -49.65 -42.54 -19.62
CA LEU A 289 -50.86 -43.24 -19.20
C LEU A 289 -51.70 -43.73 -20.37
N SER A 290 -51.82 -42.93 -21.44
CA SER A 290 -52.57 -43.31 -22.64
C SER A 290 -51.94 -44.49 -23.38
N ARG A 291 -50.60 -44.61 -23.39
CA ARG A 291 -49.91 -45.78 -23.96
C ARG A 291 -50.21 -47.06 -23.16
N SER A 292 -50.20 -46.98 -21.83
CA SER A 292 -50.57 -48.10 -20.96
C SER A 292 -52.04 -48.50 -21.13
N MET A 293 -52.93 -47.51 -21.30
CA MET A 293 -54.35 -47.76 -21.56
C MET A 293 -54.59 -48.46 -22.90
N ARG A 294 -53.88 -48.05 -23.96
CA ARG A 294 -53.94 -48.71 -25.28
C ARG A 294 -53.46 -50.15 -25.22
N ALA A 295 -52.36 -50.41 -24.51
CA ALA A 295 -51.83 -51.77 -24.33
C ALA A 295 -52.81 -52.68 -23.57
N LEU A 296 -53.43 -52.15 -22.49
CA LEU A 296 -54.50 -52.84 -21.77
C LEU A 296 -55.67 -53.17 -22.71
N LYS A 297 -56.19 -52.17 -23.43
CA LYS A 297 -57.33 -52.35 -24.36
C LYS A 297 -57.05 -53.40 -25.44
N ALA A 298 -55.84 -53.42 -25.99
CA ALA A 298 -55.44 -54.39 -27.01
C ALA A 298 -55.44 -55.84 -26.47
N GLU A 299 -54.98 -56.05 -25.24
CA GLU A 299 -54.89 -57.38 -24.63
C GLU A 299 -56.22 -57.87 -24.02
N LEU A 300 -57.19 -57.00 -23.72
CA LEU A 300 -58.50 -57.36 -23.14
C LEU A 300 -59.21 -58.48 -23.91
N SER A 301 -59.13 -58.47 -25.25
CA SER A 301 -59.80 -59.45 -26.10
C SER A 301 -59.22 -60.87 -25.98
N VAL A 302 -57.96 -61.01 -25.56
CA VAL A 302 -57.24 -62.29 -25.49
C VAL A 302 -56.83 -62.70 -24.07
N TYR A 303 -56.91 -61.81 -23.10
CA TYR A 303 -56.55 -62.10 -21.70
C TYR A 303 -57.49 -63.11 -21.03
N GLY A 304 -56.94 -63.99 -20.18
CA GLY A 304 -57.72 -65.08 -19.56
C GLY A 304 -58.07 -66.21 -20.54
N THR A 305 -57.39 -66.28 -21.68
CA THR A 305 -57.50 -67.38 -22.66
C THR A 305 -56.21 -68.20 -22.71
N PHE A 306 -56.17 -69.21 -23.58
CA PHE A 306 -54.94 -69.97 -23.83
C PHE A 306 -53.88 -69.16 -24.59
N GLU A 307 -54.25 -68.06 -25.25
CA GLU A 307 -53.32 -67.14 -25.94
C GLU A 307 -52.58 -66.26 -24.93
N LEU A 308 -53.28 -65.80 -23.89
CA LEU A 308 -52.70 -65.01 -22.81
C LEU A 308 -53.28 -65.45 -21.45
N PRO A 309 -52.70 -66.49 -20.83
CA PRO A 309 -53.09 -66.95 -19.50
C PRO A 309 -52.87 -65.90 -18.42
N ILE A 310 -53.72 -65.93 -17.38
CA ILE A 310 -53.71 -64.95 -16.27
C ILE A 310 -52.32 -64.82 -15.62
N TYR A 311 -51.63 -65.94 -15.40
CA TYR A 311 -50.32 -65.98 -14.73
C TYR A 311 -49.17 -65.30 -15.50
N GLN A 312 -49.36 -64.96 -16.79
CA GLN A 312 -48.33 -64.28 -17.58
C GLN A 312 -48.30 -62.75 -17.33
N ARG A 313 -49.34 -62.20 -16.69
CA ARG A 313 -49.48 -60.75 -16.42
C ARG A 313 -49.65 -60.53 -14.92
N ASP A 314 -48.59 -60.81 -14.18
CA ASP A 314 -48.55 -60.67 -12.72
C ASP A 314 -47.86 -59.35 -12.32
N PRO A 315 -48.61 -58.37 -11.76
CA PRO A 315 -48.04 -57.10 -11.32
C PRO A 315 -47.16 -57.23 -10.07
N ALA A 316 -47.26 -58.33 -9.30
CA ALA A 316 -46.47 -58.53 -8.09
C ALA A 316 -44.98 -58.74 -8.38
N ARG A 317 -44.64 -59.28 -9.56
CA ARG A 317 -43.25 -59.53 -9.98
C ARG A 317 -42.39 -58.27 -10.03
N SER A 318 -42.98 -57.12 -10.35
CA SER A 318 -42.25 -55.83 -10.44
C SER A 318 -42.44 -54.92 -9.21
N ALA A 319 -43.33 -55.28 -8.27
CA ALA A 319 -43.72 -54.39 -7.16
C ALA A 319 -42.55 -54.00 -6.23
N SER A 320 -41.71 -54.95 -5.84
CA SER A 320 -40.55 -54.69 -4.96
C SER A 320 -39.42 -53.93 -5.67
N SER A 321 -39.29 -54.05 -6.99
CA SER A 321 -38.34 -53.23 -7.77
C SER A 321 -38.86 -51.80 -7.85
N ARG A 322 -40.12 -51.63 -8.24
CA ARG A 322 -40.79 -50.33 -8.36
C ARG A 322 -40.73 -49.49 -7.10
N ARG A 323 -41.06 -50.06 -5.93
CA ARG A 323 -40.99 -49.31 -4.65
C ARG A 323 -39.58 -48.79 -4.37
N ARG A 324 -38.53 -49.59 -4.65
CA ARG A 324 -37.15 -49.15 -4.50
C ARG A 324 -36.80 -48.03 -5.49
N HIS A 325 -37.18 -48.16 -6.75
CA HIS A 325 -36.98 -47.10 -7.75
C HIS A 325 -37.72 -45.81 -7.42
N LEU A 326 -38.92 -45.88 -6.83
CA LEU A 326 -39.68 -44.67 -6.45
C LEU A 326 -39.09 -43.94 -5.25
N VAL A 327 -38.54 -44.68 -4.28
CA VAL A 327 -37.77 -44.08 -3.18
C VAL A 327 -36.51 -43.42 -3.74
N ASP A 328 -35.72 -44.15 -4.54
CA ASP A 328 -34.52 -43.61 -5.18
C ASP A 328 -34.82 -42.37 -6.05
N LEU A 329 -35.90 -42.39 -6.85
CA LEU A 329 -36.30 -41.25 -7.66
C LEU A 329 -36.76 -40.05 -6.81
N SER A 330 -37.46 -40.30 -5.70
CA SER A 330 -37.90 -39.24 -4.79
C SER A 330 -36.72 -38.59 -4.07
N ASP A 331 -35.75 -39.40 -3.62
CA ASP A 331 -34.52 -38.94 -2.98
C ASP A 331 -33.66 -38.15 -3.99
N ARG A 332 -33.43 -38.69 -5.20
CA ARG A 332 -32.74 -37.96 -6.28
C ARG A 332 -33.41 -36.64 -6.64
N LEU A 333 -34.74 -36.62 -6.72
CA LEU A 333 -35.47 -35.39 -7.02
C LEU A 333 -35.26 -34.35 -5.91
N GLN A 334 -35.25 -34.76 -4.64
CA GLN A 334 -34.93 -33.87 -3.53
C GLN A 334 -33.49 -33.35 -3.63
N ASP A 335 -32.53 -34.21 -3.97
CA ASP A 335 -31.14 -33.79 -4.21
C ASP A 335 -31.04 -32.75 -5.34
N PHE A 336 -31.81 -32.92 -6.42
CA PHE A 336 -31.90 -31.94 -7.51
C PHE A 336 -32.57 -30.62 -7.10
N GLN A 337 -33.54 -30.66 -6.19
CA GLN A 337 -34.15 -29.45 -5.64
C GLN A 337 -33.16 -28.69 -4.74
N ASP A 338 -32.42 -29.41 -3.90
CA ASP A 338 -31.34 -28.85 -3.07
C ASP A 338 -30.22 -28.28 -3.94
N LEU A 339 -29.88 -28.96 -5.03
CA LEU A 339 -28.95 -28.49 -6.04
C LEU A 339 -29.46 -27.25 -6.79
N GLY A 340 -30.77 -27.21 -7.10
CA GLY A 340 -31.44 -26.04 -7.64
C GLY A 340 -31.35 -24.85 -6.69
N ALA A 341 -31.62 -25.06 -5.40
CA ALA A 341 -31.44 -24.04 -4.36
C ALA A 341 -29.99 -23.53 -4.29
N ALA A 342 -29.01 -24.44 -4.37
CA ALA A 342 -27.58 -24.10 -4.43
C ALA A 342 -27.20 -23.35 -5.72
N THR A 343 -27.86 -23.64 -6.85
CA THR A 343 -27.66 -22.92 -8.12
C THR A 343 -28.12 -21.47 -8.01
N TYR A 344 -29.31 -21.22 -7.45
CA TYR A 344 -29.77 -19.85 -7.19
C TYR A 344 -28.90 -19.14 -6.13
N ALA A 345 -28.40 -19.85 -5.12
CA ALA A 345 -27.45 -19.30 -4.17
C ALA A 345 -26.11 -18.90 -4.85
N HIS A 346 -25.66 -19.64 -5.85
CA HIS A 346 -24.50 -19.28 -6.67
C HIS A 346 -24.74 -18.02 -7.51
N ILE A 347 -25.92 -17.89 -8.13
CA ILE A 347 -26.32 -16.65 -8.83
C ILE A 347 -26.35 -15.46 -7.85
N ALA A 348 -26.91 -15.66 -6.65
CA ALA A 348 -26.92 -14.63 -5.61
C ALA A 348 -25.52 -14.20 -5.17
N LEU A 349 -24.56 -15.15 -5.10
CA LEU A 349 -23.15 -14.85 -4.86
C LEU A 349 -22.59 -13.98 -6.00
N GLY A 350 -22.83 -14.36 -7.26
CA GLY A 350 -22.41 -13.57 -8.42
C GLY A 350 -22.95 -12.13 -8.37
N LEU A 351 -24.24 -11.97 -8.09
CA LEU A 351 -24.87 -10.66 -7.92
C LEU A 351 -24.27 -9.85 -6.76
N GLU A 352 -23.88 -10.49 -5.65
CA GLU A 352 -23.22 -9.79 -4.54
C GLU A 352 -21.82 -9.31 -4.91
N VAL A 353 -21.09 -10.08 -5.74
CA VAL A 353 -19.79 -9.68 -6.30
C VAL A 353 -19.93 -8.48 -7.23
N GLU A 354 -20.91 -8.49 -8.12
CA GLU A 354 -21.23 -7.36 -9.02
C GLU A 354 -21.58 -6.10 -8.23
N ALA A 355 -22.42 -6.24 -7.19
CA ALA A 355 -22.79 -5.13 -6.32
C ALA A 355 -21.58 -4.55 -5.60
N PHE A 356 -20.71 -5.43 -5.08
CA PHE A 356 -19.47 -5.06 -4.41
C PHE A 356 -18.51 -4.34 -5.35
N GLU A 357 -18.31 -4.85 -6.57
CA GLU A 357 -17.46 -4.20 -7.57
C GLU A 357 -17.97 -2.80 -7.92
N ALA A 358 -19.27 -2.65 -8.17
CA ALA A 358 -19.86 -1.37 -8.51
C ALA A 358 -19.76 -0.36 -7.34
N ARG A 359 -19.98 -0.78 -6.09
CA ARG A 359 -19.73 0.07 -4.91
C ARG A 359 -18.27 0.48 -4.79
N ILE A 360 -17.37 -0.45 -5.05
CA ILE A 360 -15.93 -0.19 -5.02
C ILE A 360 -15.53 0.81 -6.10
N LYS A 361 -15.96 0.63 -7.35
CA LYS A 361 -15.69 1.58 -8.45
C LYS A 361 -16.13 2.99 -8.06
N ARG A 362 -17.32 3.14 -7.45
CA ARG A 362 -17.84 4.43 -6.97
C ARG A 362 -17.00 5.05 -5.86
N VAL A 363 -16.63 4.29 -4.84
CA VAL A 363 -15.76 4.78 -3.74
C VAL A 363 -14.40 5.19 -4.29
N PHE A 364 -13.85 4.41 -5.21
CA PHE A 364 -12.57 4.68 -5.85
C PHE A 364 -12.56 6.00 -6.60
N ASP A 365 -13.59 6.27 -7.40
CA ASP A 365 -13.63 7.50 -8.19
C ASP A 365 -13.61 8.76 -7.30
N LEU A 366 -14.24 8.71 -6.12
CA LEU A 366 -14.22 9.81 -5.16
C LEU A 366 -12.85 9.99 -4.49
N GLU A 367 -12.29 8.92 -3.91
CA GLU A 367 -11.04 8.98 -3.15
C GLU A 367 -9.83 9.27 -4.06
N ILE A 368 -9.81 8.69 -5.27
CA ILE A 368 -8.74 8.94 -6.25
C ILE A 368 -8.77 10.40 -6.71
N LYS A 369 -9.96 10.98 -6.92
CA LYS A 369 -10.08 12.40 -7.31
C LYS A 369 -9.55 13.34 -6.22
N ASN A 370 -9.83 13.04 -4.94
CA ASN A 370 -9.27 13.80 -3.83
C ASN A 370 -7.73 13.71 -3.80
N LEU A 371 -7.19 12.50 -3.98
CA LEU A 371 -5.75 12.26 -4.03
C LEU A 371 -5.08 12.96 -5.22
N GLU A 372 -5.70 12.92 -6.41
CA GLU A 372 -5.26 13.62 -7.60
C GLU A 372 -5.16 15.13 -7.35
N GLN A 373 -6.18 15.71 -6.71
CA GLN A 373 -6.24 17.13 -6.40
C GLN A 373 -5.19 17.54 -5.35
N ASP A 374 -4.97 16.71 -4.33
CA ASP A 374 -3.93 16.91 -3.31
C ASP A 374 -2.52 16.84 -3.92
N VAL A 375 -2.23 15.84 -4.76
CA VAL A 375 -0.94 15.71 -5.46
C VAL A 375 -0.72 16.93 -6.35
N ARG A 376 -1.69 17.27 -7.20
CA ARG A 376 -1.60 18.44 -8.10
C ARG A 376 -1.35 19.74 -7.33
N GLY A 377 -2.07 19.97 -6.24
CA GLY A 377 -1.98 21.19 -5.43
C GLY A 377 -0.66 21.32 -4.66
N ARG A 378 -0.03 20.20 -4.30
CA ARG A 378 1.19 20.18 -3.46
C ARG A 378 2.47 19.93 -4.26
N THR A 379 2.39 19.49 -5.52
CA THR A 379 3.55 19.38 -6.43
C THR A 379 3.54 20.50 -7.46
N CYS A 380 2.77 20.36 -8.55
CA CYS A 380 2.77 21.23 -9.72
C CYS A 380 2.50 22.69 -9.34
N VAL A 381 1.48 22.95 -8.50
CA VAL A 381 1.17 24.33 -8.06
C VAL A 381 2.30 24.93 -7.22
N GLN A 382 2.95 24.16 -6.34
CA GLN A 382 4.06 24.66 -5.53
C GLN A 382 5.31 24.89 -6.37
N LEU A 383 5.60 23.98 -7.30
CA LEU A 383 6.70 24.09 -8.25
C LEU A 383 6.56 25.32 -9.14
N ALA A 384 5.36 25.60 -9.65
CA ALA A 384 5.08 26.82 -10.41
C ALA A 384 5.28 28.10 -9.56
N ARG A 385 4.94 28.06 -8.26
CA ARG A 385 5.17 29.20 -7.34
C ARG A 385 6.67 29.44 -7.13
N VAL A 386 7.47 28.39 -6.93
CA VAL A 386 8.93 28.50 -6.75
C VAL A 386 9.62 28.96 -8.05
N ASP A 387 9.24 28.40 -9.20
CA ASP A 387 9.74 28.82 -10.53
C ASP A 387 9.51 30.31 -10.77
N ALA A 388 8.28 30.79 -10.53
CA ALA A 388 7.95 32.20 -10.68
C ALA A 388 8.75 33.11 -9.74
N ALA A 389 8.96 32.69 -8.49
CA ALA A 389 9.75 33.46 -7.51
C ALA A 389 11.23 33.54 -7.93
N LEU A 390 11.81 32.45 -8.42
CA LEU A 390 13.18 32.41 -8.93
C LEU A 390 13.36 33.27 -10.18
N ALA A 391 12.44 33.17 -11.14
CA ALA A 391 12.47 33.97 -12.35
C ALA A 391 12.41 35.47 -12.03
N ASP A 392 11.59 35.89 -11.05
CA ASP A 392 11.52 37.28 -10.62
C ASP A 392 12.78 37.74 -9.89
N ALA A 393 13.38 36.89 -9.04
CA ALA A 393 14.63 37.20 -8.35
C ALA A 393 15.82 37.32 -9.31
N LEU A 394 15.96 36.41 -10.28
CA LEU A 394 16.99 36.47 -11.32
C LEU A 394 16.85 37.74 -12.16
N ARG A 395 15.63 38.09 -12.59
CA ARG A 395 15.37 39.33 -13.35
C ARG A 395 15.78 40.57 -12.54
N ARG A 396 15.40 40.64 -11.26
CA ARG A 396 15.79 41.74 -10.34
C ARG A 396 17.30 41.82 -10.13
N LEU A 397 18.00 40.68 -10.11
CA LEU A 397 19.45 40.62 -9.99
C LEU A 397 20.16 41.06 -11.28
N GLU A 398 19.61 40.74 -12.46
CA GLU A 398 20.11 41.14 -13.78
C GLU A 398 19.84 42.62 -14.09
N GLU A 399 18.63 43.12 -13.83
CA GLU A 399 18.27 44.54 -14.00
C GLU A 399 19.18 45.44 -13.14
N ARG A 400 19.48 45.01 -11.92
CA ARG A 400 20.43 45.69 -11.03
C ARG A 400 21.89 45.47 -11.42
N ALA A 401 22.22 44.43 -12.19
CA ALA A 401 23.56 44.24 -12.78
C ALA A 401 23.80 45.22 -13.91
N ASN A 402 22.79 45.39 -14.76
CA ASN A 402 22.83 46.29 -15.89
C ASN A 402 22.75 47.77 -15.48
N ALA A 403 22.22 48.07 -14.29
CA ALA A 403 22.31 49.41 -13.68
C ALA A 403 23.73 49.78 -13.18
N SER A 404 24.75 48.92 -13.34
CA SER A 404 26.09 49.10 -12.75
C SER A 404 27.05 50.08 -13.45
N ALA A 405 26.57 51.28 -13.84
CA ALA A 405 27.48 52.43 -13.96
C ALA A 405 27.95 52.96 -12.58
N ASP A 406 27.30 52.54 -11.49
CA ASP A 406 27.49 53.08 -10.14
C ASP A 406 28.22 52.14 -9.15
N TRP A 407 28.53 50.90 -9.53
CA TRP A 407 29.20 49.93 -8.64
C TRP A 407 30.73 50.04 -8.63
N GLY A 408 31.31 50.96 -9.41
CA GLY A 408 32.77 51.13 -9.55
C GLY A 408 33.28 52.57 -9.67
N ALA A 409 32.42 53.59 -9.60
CA ALA A 409 32.81 54.97 -9.93
C ALA A 409 33.35 55.82 -8.76
N GLY A 410 33.53 55.26 -7.56
CA GLY A 410 34.04 56.00 -6.39
C GLY A 410 35.57 56.05 -6.25
N ALA A 411 36.32 55.24 -6.99
CA ALA A 411 37.76 55.04 -6.71
C ALA A 411 38.72 55.57 -7.79
N ALA A 412 38.21 56.06 -8.93
CA ALA A 412 39.07 56.41 -10.07
C ALA A 412 39.13 57.91 -10.42
N ASP A 413 38.21 58.76 -9.94
CA ASP A 413 38.13 60.16 -10.41
C ASP A 413 38.90 61.18 -9.54
N ASP A 414 39.21 60.88 -8.27
CA ASP A 414 39.96 61.80 -7.40
C ASP A 414 41.50 61.71 -7.55
N SER A 415 42.01 60.74 -8.31
CA SER A 415 43.46 60.58 -8.52
C SER A 415 44.01 61.37 -9.72
N ARG A 416 43.16 61.98 -10.54
CA ARG A 416 43.58 62.81 -11.69
C ARG A 416 43.56 64.31 -11.46
N THR A 417 42.90 64.80 -10.41
CA THR A 417 42.79 66.24 -10.10
C THR A 417 43.76 66.74 -9.03
N SER A 418 44.52 65.84 -8.37
CA SER A 418 45.48 66.22 -7.31
C SER A 418 46.96 66.11 -7.74
N ALA A 419 47.24 65.72 -8.98
CA ALA A 419 48.61 65.52 -9.49
C ALA A 419 49.24 66.75 -10.18
N ASP A 420 48.52 67.88 -10.32
CA ASP A 420 49.00 69.06 -11.08
C ASP A 420 49.24 70.33 -10.24
N ALA A 421 49.26 70.23 -8.91
CA ALA A 421 49.38 71.41 -8.04
C ALA A 421 50.61 71.46 -7.11
N ASN A 422 51.66 70.67 -7.34
CA ASN A 422 52.84 70.70 -6.45
C ASN A 422 54.20 70.69 -7.17
N VAL A 423 54.43 71.72 -7.98
CA VAL A 423 55.78 72.18 -8.36
C VAL A 423 55.81 73.71 -8.26
N ARG A 424 56.20 74.26 -7.10
CA ARG A 424 57.08 75.44 -6.94
C ARG A 424 57.18 75.92 -5.47
N ALA A 425 58.41 76.23 -5.09
CA ALA A 425 58.88 77.09 -4.00
C ALA A 425 59.17 76.45 -2.61
N SER A 426 60.44 76.03 -2.45
CA SER A 426 61.48 76.54 -1.52
C SER A 426 61.24 76.81 -0.01
N PRO A 427 62.33 76.77 0.78
CA PRO A 427 62.35 76.30 2.18
C PRO A 427 62.50 77.43 3.21
N GLU A 428 61.99 77.25 4.45
CA GLU A 428 62.58 77.78 5.70
C GLU A 428 61.75 77.42 6.96
N ALA A 429 62.46 77.33 8.10
CA ALA A 429 61.99 77.27 9.51
C ALA A 429 61.26 75.98 10.00
N ARG A 430 61.95 75.05 10.68
CA ARG A 430 62.22 74.95 12.14
C ARG A 430 61.01 74.66 13.05
N THR A 431 61.12 73.50 13.70
CA THR A 431 60.79 73.15 15.10
C THR A 431 59.32 73.09 15.56
N ALA A 432 58.81 71.87 15.79
CA ALA A 432 58.35 71.34 17.09
C ALA A 432 57.49 70.08 16.84
N GLY A 433 57.73 69.01 17.61
CA GLY A 433 57.05 67.73 17.44
C GLY A 433 55.62 67.71 17.96
N VAL A 434 54.91 66.63 17.60
CA VAL A 434 54.03 65.77 18.43
C VAL A 434 53.05 65.03 17.49
N ASN A 435 53.04 63.69 17.61
CA ASN A 435 52.08 62.68 17.16
C ASN A 435 50.96 63.08 16.17
N ALA A 436 51.06 62.57 14.94
CA ALA A 436 49.93 62.41 14.03
C ALA A 436 49.56 60.93 13.90
N ALA A 437 48.30 60.60 14.19
CA ALA A 437 47.63 59.34 13.87
C ALA A 437 47.40 59.22 12.34
N PRO A 438 47.28 58.00 11.76
CA PRO A 438 46.98 57.83 10.35
C PRO A 438 45.50 58.18 10.03
N PRO A 439 45.18 58.61 8.80
CA PRO A 439 43.83 58.98 8.40
C PRO A 439 42.92 57.74 8.26
N GLY A 440 41.62 57.96 8.44
CA GLY A 440 40.61 56.93 8.70
C GLY A 440 40.29 55.97 7.56
N ASN A 441 40.09 54.70 7.94
CA ASN A 441 39.52 53.59 7.18
C ASN A 441 37.97 53.66 7.09
N GLY A 442 37.40 54.82 6.77
CA GLY A 442 35.94 55.06 6.87
C GLY A 442 35.08 54.56 5.70
N ASP A 443 35.57 54.63 4.46
CA ASP A 443 34.64 54.63 3.31
C ASP A 443 34.38 53.23 2.70
N ALA A 444 35.34 52.30 2.75
CA ALA A 444 35.16 50.95 2.20
C ALA A 444 34.13 50.10 2.96
N ALA A 445 33.98 50.32 4.27
CA ALA A 445 33.04 49.55 5.11
C ALA A 445 31.56 49.92 4.89
N SER A 446 31.27 51.07 4.27
CA SER A 446 29.90 51.53 3.98
C SER A 446 29.34 50.93 2.68
N SER A 447 30.20 50.72 1.68
CA SER A 447 29.89 50.08 0.40
C SER A 447 29.41 48.64 0.59
N ASP A 448 30.15 47.84 1.35
CA ASP A 448 29.89 46.39 1.44
C ASP A 448 28.60 46.03 2.19
N LYS A 449 28.23 46.82 3.21
CA LYS A 449 26.94 46.66 3.94
C LYS A 449 25.73 47.02 3.07
N ASP A 450 25.88 47.93 2.12
CA ASP A 450 24.81 48.31 1.20
C ASP A 450 24.54 47.17 0.20
N ILE A 451 25.59 46.52 -0.31
CA ILE A 451 25.52 45.34 -1.18
C ILE A 451 24.80 44.17 -0.49
N GLU A 452 25.13 43.91 0.77
CA GLU A 452 24.51 42.86 1.60
C GLU A 452 22.99 43.09 1.76
N SER A 453 22.58 44.32 2.12
CA SER A 453 21.18 44.65 2.31
C SER A 453 20.36 44.50 1.02
N ARG A 454 20.98 44.84 -0.13
CA ARG A 454 20.37 44.75 -1.46
C ARG A 454 20.19 43.31 -1.92
N LEU A 455 21.18 42.43 -1.72
CA LEU A 455 21.09 41.00 -2.02
C LEU A 455 20.00 40.33 -1.18
N ARG A 456 19.96 40.63 0.13
CA ARG A 456 18.94 40.10 1.06
C ARG A 456 17.52 40.46 0.60
N SER A 457 17.28 41.71 0.19
CA SER A 457 15.97 42.16 -0.31
C SER A 457 15.49 41.46 -1.60
N CYS A 458 16.43 40.95 -2.42
CA CYS A 458 16.08 40.25 -3.66
C CYS A 458 15.75 38.77 -3.42
N LEU A 459 16.36 38.16 -2.40
CA LEU A 459 16.28 36.72 -2.13
C LEU A 459 15.20 36.34 -1.10
N GLU A 460 14.79 37.27 -0.22
CA GLU A 460 13.75 37.04 0.80
C GLU A 460 12.42 36.49 0.24
N PRO A 461 11.88 36.95 -0.91
CA PRO A 461 10.68 36.37 -1.49
C PRO A 461 10.86 34.91 -1.93
N VAL A 462 12.03 34.55 -2.44
CA VAL A 462 12.37 33.18 -2.87
C VAL A 462 12.48 32.28 -1.64
N GLU A 463 13.21 32.72 -0.62
CA GLU A 463 13.35 31.99 0.65
C GLU A 463 11.99 31.62 1.26
N ARG A 464 11.07 32.59 1.32
CA ARG A 464 9.73 32.38 1.85
C ARG A 464 8.93 31.35 1.05
N VAL A 465 8.89 31.49 -0.28
CA VAL A 465 8.12 30.59 -1.15
C VAL A 465 8.69 29.18 -1.12
N VAL A 466 10.01 29.04 -1.16
CA VAL A 466 10.68 27.73 -1.07
C VAL A 466 10.37 27.05 0.27
N ARG A 467 10.42 27.77 1.39
CA ARG A 467 10.09 27.21 2.71
C ARG A 467 8.64 26.72 2.80
N GLU A 468 7.69 27.50 2.29
CA GLU A 468 6.28 27.08 2.19
C GLU A 468 6.13 25.81 1.33
N SER A 469 6.81 25.76 0.19
CA SER A 469 6.75 24.64 -0.74
C SER A 469 7.43 23.37 -0.17
N VAL A 470 8.56 23.49 0.54
CA VAL A 470 9.18 22.38 1.29
C VAL A 470 8.18 21.80 2.29
N ALA A 471 7.51 22.64 3.08
CA ALA A 471 6.52 22.19 4.05
C ALA A 471 5.32 21.49 3.38
N ALA A 472 4.81 22.03 2.26
CA ALA A 472 3.69 21.45 1.52
C ALA A 472 4.04 20.09 0.88
N VAL A 473 5.21 19.98 0.24
CA VAL A 473 5.70 18.74 -0.39
C VAL A 473 6.01 17.69 0.69
N ARG A 474 6.58 18.08 1.82
CA ARG A 474 6.85 17.15 2.94
C ARG A 474 5.56 16.58 3.53
N ARG A 475 4.52 17.40 3.71
CA ARG A 475 3.18 16.91 4.10
C ARG A 475 2.58 15.95 3.08
N LEU A 476 2.79 16.21 1.78
CA LEU A 476 2.34 15.28 0.73
C LEU A 476 3.10 13.95 0.83
N LEU A 477 4.41 13.98 1.08
CA LEU A 477 5.23 12.77 1.28
C LEU A 477 4.77 11.96 2.50
N ASP A 478 4.45 12.62 3.60
CA ASP A 478 3.90 11.97 4.79
C ASP A 478 2.54 11.34 4.48
N GLN A 479 1.68 12.01 3.72
CA GLN A 479 0.41 11.46 3.27
C GLN A 479 0.57 10.30 2.28
N LEU A 480 1.48 10.42 1.30
CA LEU A 480 1.83 9.38 0.32
C LEU A 480 2.69 8.26 0.92
N SER A 481 3.04 8.36 2.20
CA SER A 481 3.65 7.26 2.93
C SER A 481 2.70 6.06 2.85
N ALA A 482 3.31 4.88 2.69
CA ALA A 482 2.62 3.69 2.19
C ALA A 482 1.31 3.40 2.94
N GLU A 483 1.27 3.55 4.27
CA GLU A 483 0.09 3.20 5.06
C GLU A 483 -1.01 4.27 5.06
N GLN A 484 -0.70 5.55 4.85
CA GLN A 484 -1.63 6.65 5.17
C GLN A 484 -2.45 7.09 3.95
N ALA A 485 -1.88 7.07 2.74
CA ALA A 485 -2.58 7.44 1.50
C ALA A 485 -3.73 6.50 1.14
N LEU A 486 -3.61 5.24 1.55
CA LEU A 486 -4.58 4.20 1.23
C LEU A 486 -5.41 3.80 2.46
N ALA A 487 -5.21 4.42 3.62
CA ALA A 487 -5.92 4.05 4.85
C ALA A 487 -7.43 4.24 4.71
N SER A 488 -7.89 5.43 4.28
CA SER A 488 -9.32 5.72 4.07
C SER A 488 -9.95 4.70 3.11
N LEU A 489 -9.23 4.42 2.04
CA LEU A 489 -9.63 3.53 0.99
C LEU A 489 -9.72 2.07 1.47
N VAL A 490 -8.69 1.58 2.16
CA VAL A 490 -8.66 0.23 2.74
C VAL A 490 -9.74 0.08 3.81
N ASP A 491 -10.00 1.11 4.62
CA ASP A 491 -11.07 1.10 5.62
C ASP A 491 -12.46 1.06 4.97
N VAL A 492 -12.68 1.78 3.86
CA VAL A 492 -13.93 1.65 3.11
C VAL A 492 -14.05 0.26 2.47
N LEU A 493 -13.00 -0.24 1.82
CA LEU A 493 -13.00 -1.58 1.23
C LEU A 493 -13.27 -2.68 2.26
N ASN A 494 -12.68 -2.58 3.45
CA ASN A 494 -12.93 -3.52 4.54
C ASN A 494 -14.37 -3.43 5.05
N ARG A 495 -14.93 -2.22 5.23
CA ARG A 495 -16.34 -2.05 5.63
C ARG A 495 -17.29 -2.64 4.60
N GLU A 496 -17.03 -2.40 3.31
CA GLU A 496 -17.81 -2.99 2.22
C GLU A 496 -17.68 -4.52 2.18
N ALA A 497 -16.49 -5.05 2.46
CA ALA A 497 -16.26 -6.50 2.55
C ALA A 497 -16.93 -7.12 3.78
N GLU A 498 -17.00 -6.42 4.91
CA GLU A 498 -17.68 -6.87 6.13
C GLU A 498 -19.20 -6.94 5.97
N ALA A 499 -19.78 -6.10 5.10
CA ALA A 499 -21.19 -6.13 4.75
C ALA A 499 -21.58 -7.33 3.87
N LEU A 500 -20.59 -8.03 3.28
CA LEU A 500 -20.84 -9.20 2.44
C LEU A 500 -21.38 -10.38 3.25
N THR A 501 -22.08 -11.26 2.57
CA THR A 501 -22.64 -12.47 3.18
C THR A 501 -21.54 -13.41 3.61
N ASP A 502 -21.71 -13.97 4.82
CA ASP A 502 -20.70 -14.84 5.40
C ASP A 502 -20.46 -16.07 4.51
N ARG A 503 -21.55 -16.77 4.13
CA ARG A 503 -21.44 -18.06 3.44
C ARG A 503 -22.51 -18.31 2.40
N TYR A 504 -22.14 -19.04 1.35
CA TYR A 504 -23.02 -19.58 0.33
C TYR A 504 -22.83 -21.09 0.19
N ARG A 505 -23.92 -21.81 -0.09
CA ARG A 505 -23.86 -23.20 -0.56
C ARG A 505 -24.01 -23.19 -2.09
N VAL A 506 -23.00 -23.68 -2.80
CA VAL A 506 -22.94 -23.66 -4.28
C VAL A 506 -22.68 -25.07 -4.83
N PRO A 507 -23.08 -25.38 -6.08
CA PRO A 507 -22.71 -26.64 -6.72
C PRO A 507 -21.20 -26.73 -6.97
N GLU A 508 -20.59 -27.91 -6.79
CA GLU A 508 -19.16 -28.11 -7.06
C GLU A 508 -18.84 -28.22 -8.56
N ALA A 509 -19.83 -28.59 -9.38
CA ALA A 509 -19.65 -28.78 -10.81
C ALA A 509 -20.92 -28.39 -11.59
N PRO A 510 -20.77 -27.90 -12.84
CA PRO A 510 -21.90 -27.75 -13.73
C PRO A 510 -22.49 -29.12 -14.09
N TYR A 511 -23.81 -29.20 -14.21
CA TYR A 511 -24.52 -30.43 -14.56
C TYR A 511 -25.40 -30.21 -15.80
N SER A 512 -25.63 -31.25 -16.59
CA SER A 512 -26.55 -31.19 -17.74
C SER A 512 -27.65 -32.23 -17.55
N ILE A 513 -28.90 -31.82 -17.76
CA ILE A 513 -30.07 -32.68 -17.60
C ILE A 513 -30.43 -33.24 -18.97
N SER A 514 -30.46 -34.56 -19.09
CA SER A 514 -30.92 -35.21 -20.32
C SER A 514 -32.43 -35.08 -20.47
N GLU A 515 -32.94 -35.28 -21.70
CA GLU A 515 -34.38 -35.16 -21.93
C GLU A 515 -35.21 -36.22 -21.22
N TRP A 516 -34.65 -37.37 -20.86
CA TRP A 516 -35.44 -38.53 -20.39
C TRP A 516 -35.01 -39.06 -19.02
N LYS A 517 -33.86 -38.62 -18.50
CA LYS A 517 -33.23 -39.19 -17.32
C LYS A 517 -32.56 -38.14 -16.44
N LEU A 518 -32.67 -38.30 -15.13
CA LEU A 518 -31.93 -37.50 -14.16
C LEU A 518 -30.50 -38.07 -14.03
N PRO A 519 -29.45 -37.24 -14.21
CA PRO A 519 -28.08 -37.69 -13.93
C PRO A 519 -27.89 -37.85 -12.41
N ASP A 520 -26.71 -38.32 -11.98
CA ASP A 520 -26.38 -38.27 -10.56
C ASP A 520 -26.08 -36.79 -10.18
N PRO A 521 -26.69 -36.25 -9.12
CA PRO A 521 -26.52 -34.84 -8.75
C PRO A 521 -25.10 -34.60 -8.25
N PRO A 522 -24.41 -33.53 -8.71
CA PRO A 522 -23.11 -33.16 -8.15
C PRO A 522 -23.23 -32.74 -6.69
N GLU A 523 -22.13 -32.89 -5.94
CA GLU A 523 -22.04 -32.43 -4.55
C GLU A 523 -22.13 -30.89 -4.46
N THR A 524 -22.49 -30.41 -3.27
CA THR A 524 -22.53 -28.97 -2.96
C THR A 524 -21.44 -28.61 -1.96
N ALA A 525 -20.79 -27.47 -2.18
CA ALA A 525 -19.75 -26.94 -1.32
C ALA A 525 -20.21 -25.67 -0.59
N GLU A 526 -19.73 -25.50 0.64
CA GLU A 526 -19.88 -24.26 1.41
C GLU A 526 -18.70 -23.32 1.16
N VAL A 527 -18.99 -22.12 0.67
CA VAL A 527 -18.03 -21.06 0.34
C VAL A 527 -18.12 -19.99 1.43
N GLN A 528 -17.03 -19.77 2.15
CA GLN A 528 -16.89 -18.67 3.12
C GLN A 528 -16.58 -17.37 2.38
N PHE A 529 -17.59 -16.83 1.71
CA PHE A 529 -17.45 -15.74 0.75
C PHE A 529 -16.79 -14.50 1.35
N ARG A 530 -17.30 -14.02 2.50
CA ARG A 530 -16.73 -12.86 3.21
C ARG A 530 -15.24 -13.03 3.49
N ASP A 531 -14.85 -14.16 4.07
CA ASP A 531 -13.47 -14.43 4.46
C ASP A 531 -12.54 -14.51 3.24
N ILE A 532 -13.02 -15.08 2.13
CA ILE A 532 -12.28 -15.13 0.86
C ILE A 532 -12.02 -13.73 0.33
N VAL A 533 -13.05 -12.87 0.30
CA VAL A 533 -12.94 -11.50 -0.22
C VAL A 533 -12.03 -10.65 0.68
N VAL A 534 -12.23 -10.66 2.00
CA VAL A 534 -11.38 -9.93 2.95
C VAL A 534 -9.91 -10.33 2.80
N ALA A 535 -9.65 -11.64 2.72
CA ALA A 535 -8.27 -12.11 2.61
C ALA A 535 -7.66 -11.79 1.24
N TYR A 536 -8.46 -11.79 0.17
CA TYR A 536 -8.02 -11.38 -1.16
C TYR A 536 -7.67 -9.89 -1.22
N LEU A 537 -8.49 -9.02 -0.61
CA LEU A 537 -8.18 -7.58 -0.49
C LEU A 537 -6.85 -7.34 0.24
N GLN A 538 -6.63 -8.06 1.34
CA GLN A 538 -5.41 -7.92 2.14
C GLN A 538 -4.15 -8.45 1.44
N VAL A 539 -4.25 -9.55 0.68
CA VAL A 539 -3.10 -10.25 0.10
C VAL A 539 -2.75 -9.74 -1.29
N ASP A 540 -3.74 -9.42 -2.13
CA ASP A 540 -3.52 -9.14 -3.56
C ASP A 540 -3.73 -7.67 -3.94
N VAL A 541 -4.66 -6.96 -3.28
CA VAL A 541 -5.03 -5.57 -3.62
C VAL A 541 -4.15 -4.57 -2.88
N GLY A 542 -4.06 -4.68 -1.55
CA GLY A 542 -3.26 -3.76 -0.72
C GLY A 542 -1.80 -3.61 -1.18
N PRO A 543 -1.01 -4.69 -1.31
CA PRO A 543 0.40 -4.60 -1.71
C PRO A 543 0.63 -3.97 -3.09
N ARG A 544 -0.28 -4.17 -4.04
CA ARG A 544 -0.16 -3.58 -5.39
C ARG A 544 -0.52 -2.10 -5.41
N ALA A 545 -1.52 -1.71 -4.63
CA ALA A 545 -1.85 -0.31 -4.40
C ALA A 545 -0.65 0.45 -3.80
N LEU A 546 0.00 -0.14 -2.79
CA LEU A 546 1.22 0.42 -2.18
C LEU A 546 2.38 0.54 -3.18
N LYS A 547 2.50 -0.42 -4.10
CA LYS A 547 3.50 -0.36 -5.16
C LYS A 547 3.19 0.72 -6.20
N ALA A 548 1.92 0.97 -6.48
CA ALA A 548 1.50 2.05 -7.38
C ALA A 548 1.80 3.43 -6.78
N THR A 549 1.54 3.64 -5.49
CA THR A 549 1.86 4.90 -4.80
C THR A 549 3.37 5.13 -4.69
N SER A 550 4.17 4.08 -4.45
CA SER A 550 5.63 4.23 -4.26
C SER A 550 6.37 4.89 -5.43
N VAL A 551 5.90 4.67 -6.67
CA VAL A 551 6.50 5.28 -7.87
C VAL A 551 6.38 6.81 -7.83
N VAL A 552 5.23 7.32 -7.41
CA VAL A 552 5.00 8.77 -7.29
C VAL A 552 5.65 9.31 -6.03
N THR A 553 5.67 8.55 -4.93
CA THR A 553 6.43 8.92 -3.72
C THR A 553 7.91 9.15 -4.03
N GLU A 554 8.53 8.32 -4.88
CA GLU A 554 9.93 8.52 -5.30
C GLU A 554 10.13 9.81 -6.10
N LYS A 555 9.21 10.13 -7.02
CA LYS A 555 9.22 11.40 -7.77
C LYS A 555 9.05 12.62 -6.85
N VAL A 556 8.11 12.56 -5.90
CA VAL A 556 7.87 13.63 -4.91
C VAL A 556 9.06 13.79 -3.96
N GLN A 557 9.73 12.71 -3.56
CA GLN A 557 10.97 12.76 -2.79
C GLN A 557 12.08 13.48 -3.57
N GLY A 558 12.21 13.19 -4.87
CA GLY A 558 13.14 13.89 -5.74
C GLY A 558 12.87 15.39 -5.87
N LEU A 559 11.60 15.81 -5.82
CA LEU A 559 11.21 17.23 -5.78
C LEU A 559 11.58 17.89 -4.45
N LEU A 560 11.29 17.23 -3.32
CA LEU A 560 11.63 17.73 -1.99
C LEU A 560 13.13 18.02 -1.85
N THR A 561 13.98 17.08 -2.29
CA THR A 561 15.44 17.23 -2.22
C THR A 561 15.95 18.45 -3.01
N ARG A 562 15.28 18.81 -4.11
CA ARG A 562 15.63 19.99 -4.92
C ARG A 562 15.19 21.29 -4.26
N PHE A 563 13.99 21.33 -3.67
CA PHE A 563 13.57 22.48 -2.88
C PHE A 563 14.48 22.70 -1.66
N GLU A 564 14.87 21.65 -0.95
CA GLU A 564 15.83 21.74 0.17
C GLU A 564 17.24 22.16 -0.30
N ALA A 565 17.66 21.80 -1.52
CA ALA A 565 18.90 22.31 -2.11
C ALA A 565 18.81 23.81 -2.43
N LEU A 566 17.68 24.25 -2.97
CA LEU A 566 17.46 25.66 -3.27
C LEU A 566 17.36 26.52 -2.00
N GLU A 567 16.65 26.05 -0.97
CA GLU A 567 16.60 26.72 0.33
C GLU A 567 18.01 26.94 0.89
N ARG A 568 18.88 25.93 0.75
CA ARG A 568 20.29 26.01 1.14
C ARG A 568 21.07 27.04 0.32
N ILE A 569 20.94 27.06 -1.01
CA ILE A 569 21.62 28.06 -1.87
C ILE A 569 21.24 29.48 -1.44
N VAL A 570 19.94 29.72 -1.24
CA VAL A 570 19.43 31.04 -0.86
C VAL A 570 19.91 31.47 0.54
N THR A 571 20.04 30.53 1.50
CA THR A 571 20.41 30.86 2.88
C THR A 571 21.92 30.85 3.15
N PHE A 572 22.68 30.00 2.46
CA PHE A 572 24.14 29.86 2.63
C PHE A 572 24.92 31.07 2.11
N ASP A 573 24.57 31.58 0.94
CA ASP A 573 25.33 32.64 0.28
C ASP A 573 25.15 34.01 0.96
N VAL A 574 24.03 34.26 1.63
CA VAL A 574 23.83 35.47 2.45
C VAL A 574 24.77 35.46 3.67
N GLU A 575 25.00 34.31 4.29
CA GLU A 575 25.82 34.22 5.50
C GLU A 575 27.33 34.19 5.22
N MET A 576 27.76 33.55 4.14
CA MET A 576 29.15 33.62 3.66
C MET A 576 29.60 35.06 3.44
N ILE A 577 28.73 35.88 2.82
CA ILE A 577 28.99 37.31 2.58
C ILE A 577 29.10 38.08 3.92
N THR A 578 28.29 37.76 4.93
CA THR A 578 28.37 38.42 6.25
C THR A 578 29.63 38.06 7.04
N VAL A 579 30.08 36.80 6.99
CA VAL A 579 31.24 36.33 7.77
C VAL A 579 32.56 36.88 7.18
N ASP A 580 32.66 37.00 5.86
CA ASP A 580 33.83 37.57 5.18
C ASP A 580 34.01 39.09 5.46
N LEU A 581 32.96 39.79 5.89
CA LEU A 581 32.99 41.22 6.20
C LEU A 581 33.35 41.54 7.67
N ASP A 582 33.22 40.56 8.58
CA ASP A 582 33.37 40.76 10.03
C ASP A 582 34.73 40.28 10.63
N ASP A 583 35.64 39.67 9.86
CA ASP A 583 36.97 39.25 10.36
C ASP A 583 38.07 40.31 10.10
N PRO A 584 38.63 40.96 11.14
CA PRO A 584 39.70 41.95 10.99
C PRO A 584 41.11 41.34 10.82
N ALA A 585 41.30 40.02 11.02
CA ALA A 585 42.64 39.41 11.09
C ALA A 585 43.22 38.94 9.73
N ASP A 586 42.39 38.74 8.70
CA ASP A 586 42.84 38.18 7.40
C ASP A 586 42.83 39.22 6.25
N ARG A 587 42.90 40.52 6.57
CA ARG A 587 42.90 41.64 5.59
C ARG A 587 44.17 41.78 4.74
N THR A 588 45.11 40.83 4.79
CA THR A 588 46.45 40.98 4.16
C THR A 588 46.75 40.02 3.01
N ARG A 589 45.75 39.35 2.43
CA ARG A 589 45.93 38.69 1.12
C ARG A 589 44.81 39.09 0.16
N ASP A 590 45.20 39.86 -0.87
CA ASP A 590 44.52 39.94 -2.16
C ASP A 590 43.83 38.60 -2.48
N LEU A 591 42.53 38.66 -2.83
CA LEU A 591 41.73 37.70 -3.63
C LEU A 591 40.29 37.54 -3.08
N ALA A 592 39.39 38.44 -3.51
CA ALA A 592 38.05 38.17 -4.07
C ALA A 592 37.19 39.45 -4.01
N SER A 593 36.94 40.08 -5.17
CA SER A 593 35.99 41.21 -5.26
C SER A 593 34.56 40.73 -4.96
N PRO A 594 33.70 41.54 -4.29
CA PRO A 594 32.27 41.27 -4.09
C PRO A 594 31.51 40.89 -5.38
N LEU A 595 32.01 41.31 -6.53
CA LEU A 595 31.47 41.00 -7.86
C LEU A 595 31.57 39.49 -8.21
N HIS A 596 32.63 38.79 -7.80
CA HIS A 596 32.80 37.36 -8.10
C HIS A 596 31.81 36.48 -7.31
N LEU A 597 31.47 36.85 -6.07
CA LEU A 597 30.47 36.14 -5.25
C LEU A 597 29.07 36.23 -5.87
N ARG A 598 28.71 37.41 -6.41
CA ARG A 598 27.46 37.64 -7.11
C ARG A 598 27.31 36.77 -8.36
N ASP A 599 28.34 36.68 -9.20
CA ASP A 599 28.27 35.94 -10.46
C ASP A 599 28.11 34.43 -10.23
N VAL A 600 28.72 33.91 -9.16
CA VAL A 600 28.56 32.51 -8.72
C VAL A 600 27.14 32.26 -8.23
N LEU A 601 26.60 33.17 -7.42
CA LEU A 601 25.21 33.16 -6.91
C LEU A 601 24.17 33.14 -8.03
N VAL A 602 24.29 34.08 -8.99
CA VAL A 602 23.39 34.16 -10.15
C VAL A 602 23.48 32.88 -10.98
N SER A 603 24.69 32.36 -11.19
CA SER A 603 24.89 31.09 -11.92
C SER A 603 24.32 29.88 -11.17
N ALA A 604 24.33 29.86 -9.84
CA ALA A 604 23.71 28.81 -9.03
C ALA A 604 22.18 28.88 -9.10
N LEU A 605 21.60 30.08 -8.96
CA LEU A 605 20.15 30.29 -9.05
C LEU A 605 19.61 30.04 -10.46
N ALA A 606 20.34 30.42 -11.50
CA ALA A 606 19.96 30.15 -12.89
C ALA A 606 19.93 28.65 -13.20
N ARG A 607 20.91 27.88 -12.70
CA ARG A 607 20.91 26.42 -12.82
C ARG A 607 19.74 25.78 -12.07
N ALA A 608 19.47 26.22 -10.84
CA ALA A 608 18.33 25.74 -10.06
C ALA A 608 16.99 26.06 -10.74
N HIS A 609 16.85 27.23 -11.37
CA HIS A 609 15.67 27.61 -12.13
C HIS A 609 15.45 26.72 -13.36
N GLU A 610 16.49 26.44 -14.14
CA GLU A 610 16.39 25.54 -15.30
C GLU A 610 16.03 24.10 -14.89
N ASP A 611 16.66 23.58 -13.82
CA ASP A 611 16.36 22.25 -13.27
C ASP A 611 14.90 22.12 -12.80
N LEU A 612 14.36 23.17 -12.16
CA LEU A 612 12.97 23.18 -11.68
C LEU A 612 11.96 23.34 -12.82
N ARG A 613 12.28 24.09 -13.87
CA ARG A 613 11.43 24.24 -15.06
C ARG A 613 11.27 22.92 -15.80
N GLY A 614 12.34 22.12 -15.93
CA GLY A 614 12.26 20.77 -16.51
C GLY A 614 11.29 19.86 -15.75
N LEU A 615 11.33 19.91 -14.41
CA LEU A 615 10.42 19.13 -13.56
C LEU A 615 8.97 19.61 -13.59
N LEU A 616 8.73 20.90 -13.86
CA LEU A 616 7.37 21.44 -13.88
C LEU A 616 6.53 20.76 -14.98
N ALA A 617 7.09 20.62 -16.18
CA ALA A 617 6.45 19.95 -17.31
C ALA A 617 6.18 18.46 -17.01
N GLU A 618 7.11 17.77 -16.35
CA GLU A 618 6.91 16.38 -15.94
C GLU A 618 5.84 16.25 -14.85
N SER A 619 5.79 17.20 -13.91
CA SER A 619 4.91 17.15 -12.73
C SER A 619 3.41 17.25 -13.06
N GLU A 620 3.05 17.79 -14.22
CA GLU A 620 1.65 17.87 -14.67
C GLU A 620 1.03 16.50 -14.92
N GLN A 621 1.85 15.50 -15.27
CA GLN A 621 1.39 14.14 -15.58
C GLN A 621 1.29 13.24 -14.35
N TRP A 622 2.00 13.57 -13.26
CA TRP A 622 2.07 12.71 -12.06
C TRP A 622 0.71 12.40 -11.42
N PRO A 623 -0.26 13.34 -11.32
CA PRO A 623 -1.59 13.04 -10.77
C PRO A 623 -2.36 12.03 -11.62
N ALA A 624 -2.28 12.14 -12.94
CA ALA A 624 -2.95 11.23 -13.87
C ALA A 624 -2.29 9.85 -13.86
N GLU A 625 -0.95 9.79 -13.85
CA GLU A 625 -0.20 8.53 -13.72
C GLU A 625 -0.53 7.79 -12.42
N LEU A 626 -0.60 8.51 -11.28
CA LEU A 626 -0.97 7.93 -9.99
C LEU A 626 -2.37 7.30 -10.04
N THR A 627 -3.33 8.09 -10.53
CA THR A 627 -4.73 7.69 -10.66
C THR A 627 -4.86 6.45 -11.53
N GLN A 628 -4.20 6.43 -12.69
CA GLN A 628 -4.22 5.30 -13.60
C GLN A 628 -3.57 4.05 -12.99
N ALA A 629 -2.41 4.21 -12.32
CA ALA A 629 -1.71 3.09 -11.70
C ALA A 629 -2.52 2.46 -10.55
N ILE A 630 -3.16 3.28 -9.71
CA ILE A 630 -4.04 2.80 -8.62
C ILE A 630 -5.28 2.11 -9.21
N ARG A 631 -5.97 2.76 -10.17
CA ARG A 631 -7.15 2.20 -10.83
C ARG A 631 -6.85 0.86 -11.49
N GLN A 632 -5.75 0.76 -12.23
CA GLN A 632 -5.34 -0.46 -12.91
C GLN A 632 -4.95 -1.56 -11.91
N ALA A 633 -4.23 -1.22 -10.83
CA ALA A 633 -3.82 -2.19 -9.82
C ALA A 633 -5.01 -2.84 -9.09
N MET A 634 -6.10 -2.10 -8.89
CA MET A 634 -7.25 -2.54 -8.10
C MET A 634 -8.37 -3.13 -8.95
N LEU A 635 -8.83 -2.42 -9.99
CA LEU A 635 -9.96 -2.89 -10.81
C LEU A 635 -9.61 -4.18 -11.57
N SER A 636 -8.37 -4.32 -12.07
CA SER A 636 -7.95 -5.57 -12.73
C SER A 636 -7.96 -6.77 -11.78
N ARG A 637 -7.80 -6.55 -10.48
CA ARG A 637 -7.82 -7.63 -9.48
C ARG A 637 -9.22 -7.94 -8.99
N ILE A 638 -10.10 -6.95 -8.93
CA ILE A 638 -11.51 -7.18 -8.62
C ILE A 638 -12.17 -7.95 -9.78
N ALA A 639 -11.93 -7.55 -11.03
CA ALA A 639 -12.35 -8.32 -12.20
C ALA A 639 -11.77 -9.74 -12.20
N ALA A 640 -10.49 -9.91 -11.85
CA ALA A 640 -9.91 -11.24 -11.73
C ALA A 640 -10.47 -12.07 -10.55
N LEU A 641 -11.07 -11.44 -9.53
CA LEU A 641 -11.78 -12.11 -8.45
C LEU A 641 -13.17 -12.55 -8.93
N GLN A 642 -13.87 -11.69 -9.67
CA GLN A 642 -15.15 -11.98 -10.31
C GLN A 642 -15.03 -13.16 -11.26
N ASP A 643 -14.08 -13.16 -12.20
CA ASP A 643 -13.84 -14.29 -13.12
C ASP A 643 -13.64 -15.62 -12.37
N ARG A 644 -12.97 -15.56 -11.21
CA ARG A 644 -12.68 -16.73 -10.39
C ARG A 644 -13.89 -17.20 -9.59
N LEU A 645 -14.72 -16.28 -9.10
CA LEU A 645 -15.92 -16.58 -8.33
C LEU A 645 -17.13 -16.95 -9.22
N ALA A 646 -17.19 -16.41 -10.43
CA ALA A 646 -18.17 -16.75 -11.45
C ALA A 646 -17.90 -18.11 -12.10
N SER A 647 -16.65 -18.56 -12.11
CA SER A 647 -16.36 -19.94 -12.50
C SER A 647 -16.96 -20.91 -11.47
N THR A 648 -17.70 -21.92 -11.90
CA THR A 648 -18.20 -23.03 -11.04
C THR A 648 -17.08 -23.79 -10.30
N ASP A 649 -15.81 -23.49 -10.58
CA ASP A 649 -14.64 -24.00 -9.89
C ASP A 649 -14.40 -23.37 -8.49
N VAL A 650 -15.36 -22.62 -7.93
CA VAL A 650 -15.27 -22.01 -6.58
C VAL A 650 -14.90 -23.04 -5.50
N ALA A 651 -15.31 -24.30 -5.66
CA ALA A 651 -14.96 -25.40 -4.74
C ALA A 651 -13.44 -25.68 -4.71
N LYS A 652 -12.73 -25.54 -5.84
CA LYS A 652 -11.26 -25.69 -5.91
C LYS A 652 -10.52 -24.58 -5.18
N PHE A 653 -11.15 -23.42 -4.99
CA PHE A 653 -10.56 -22.32 -4.22
C PHE A 653 -10.30 -22.70 -2.75
N ARG A 654 -11.07 -23.67 -2.21
CA ARG A 654 -10.86 -24.23 -0.87
C ARG A 654 -9.54 -25.00 -0.73
N ILE A 655 -8.99 -25.50 -1.85
CA ILE A 655 -7.82 -26.39 -1.86
C ILE A 655 -6.51 -25.59 -2.03
N ASP A 656 -6.51 -24.48 -2.77
CA ASP A 656 -5.24 -23.88 -3.20
C ASP A 656 -4.65 -22.81 -2.26
N ARG A 657 -5.44 -22.10 -1.44
CA ARG A 657 -4.88 -21.13 -0.49
C ARG A 657 -5.74 -21.03 0.74
N ASN A 658 -5.17 -21.38 1.90
CA ASN A 658 -5.68 -21.01 3.21
C ASN A 658 -5.19 -19.58 3.53
N PRO A 659 -5.97 -18.53 3.21
CA PRO A 659 -5.44 -17.18 3.19
C PRO A 659 -5.31 -16.60 4.62
N ALA A 660 -6.01 -17.20 5.59
CA ALA A 660 -5.88 -16.92 7.01
C ALA A 660 -4.49 -17.31 7.59
N ALA A 661 -3.71 -18.15 6.90
CA ALA A 661 -2.34 -18.49 7.30
C ALA A 661 -1.28 -17.54 6.70
N ALA A 662 -1.56 -16.94 5.54
CA ALA A 662 -0.65 -16.03 4.83
C ALA A 662 -0.68 -14.61 5.42
N GLY A 663 -1.87 -14.04 5.65
CA GLY A 663 -2.01 -12.70 6.26
C GLY A 663 -1.43 -12.64 7.68
N ARG A 664 -1.61 -13.71 8.47
CA ARG A 664 -1.03 -13.81 9.82
C ARG A 664 0.49 -14.02 9.84
N ARG A 665 1.12 -14.48 8.75
CA ARG A 665 2.58 -14.61 8.65
C ARG A 665 3.23 -13.32 8.18
N ILE A 666 2.62 -12.59 7.24
CA ILE A 666 3.17 -11.36 6.67
C ILE A 666 3.08 -10.21 7.67
N VAL A 667 1.95 -10.03 8.37
CA VAL A 667 1.81 -9.00 9.41
C VAL A 667 2.74 -9.26 10.61
N ARG A 668 2.96 -10.53 10.97
CA ARG A 668 3.94 -10.91 12.01
C ARG A 668 5.39 -10.84 11.54
N GLN A 669 5.67 -10.99 10.24
CA GLN A 669 7.01 -10.80 9.68
C GLN A 669 7.35 -9.31 9.55
N MET A 670 6.43 -8.47 9.09
CA MET A 670 6.65 -7.02 8.96
C MET A 670 6.85 -6.34 10.34
N ALA A 671 5.97 -6.63 11.31
CA ALA A 671 6.13 -6.12 12.68
C ALA A 671 7.37 -6.67 13.42
N ARG A 672 7.95 -7.79 12.93
CA ARG A 672 9.23 -8.34 13.43
C ARG A 672 10.43 -7.74 12.70
N ILE A 673 10.33 -7.43 11.41
CA ILE A 673 11.43 -6.84 10.62
C ILE A 673 11.68 -5.40 11.06
N GLU A 674 10.61 -4.64 11.33
CA GLU A 674 10.71 -3.24 11.78
C GLU A 674 11.22 -3.15 13.24
N LYS A 675 10.73 -4.02 14.14
CA LYS A 675 11.22 -4.08 15.53
C LYS A 675 12.58 -4.78 15.69
N ALA A 676 12.98 -5.65 14.75
CA ALA A 676 14.30 -6.31 14.77
C ALA A 676 15.41 -5.42 14.19
N MET A 677 15.12 -4.57 13.19
CA MET A 677 16.11 -3.62 12.67
C MET A 677 16.41 -2.49 13.66
N ALA A 678 15.44 -2.08 14.49
CA ALA A 678 15.66 -1.04 15.48
C ALA A 678 16.47 -1.47 16.73
N ARG A 679 16.61 -2.79 17.05
CA ARG A 679 17.27 -3.23 18.30
C ARG A 679 18.13 -4.51 18.23
N GLY A 680 18.41 -5.06 17.05
CA GLY A 680 18.98 -6.41 16.91
C GLY A 680 20.50 -6.55 16.73
N GLY A 681 21.28 -5.48 16.50
CA GLY A 681 22.68 -5.62 16.08
C GLY A 681 23.70 -5.95 17.19
N ARG A 682 23.46 -5.52 18.44
CA ARG A 682 24.53 -5.51 19.48
C ARG A 682 24.35 -6.56 20.59
N ARG A 683 23.16 -7.18 20.73
CA ARG A 683 22.92 -8.26 21.71
C ARG A 683 23.31 -9.65 21.18
N ALA A 684 23.14 -9.90 19.88
CA ALA A 684 23.56 -11.16 19.26
C ALA A 684 25.09 -11.33 19.30
N GLN A 685 25.85 -10.24 19.10
CA GLN A 685 27.31 -10.29 19.08
C GLN A 685 27.93 -10.49 20.49
N ARG A 686 27.28 -10.00 21.56
CA ARG A 686 27.71 -10.26 22.95
C ARG A 686 27.36 -11.66 23.41
N ALA A 687 26.18 -12.17 23.04
CA ALA A 687 25.80 -13.57 23.30
C ALA A 687 26.74 -14.55 22.58
N MET A 688 27.18 -14.23 21.37
CA MET A 688 28.11 -15.07 20.61
C MET A 688 29.56 -14.99 21.11
N ARG A 689 29.99 -13.84 21.68
CA ARG A 689 31.31 -13.72 22.35
C ARG A 689 31.34 -14.42 23.72
N GLN A 690 30.25 -14.35 24.49
CA GLN A 690 30.15 -15.07 25.77
C GLN A 690 30.01 -16.60 25.59
N ALA A 691 29.43 -17.06 24.48
CA ALA A 691 29.25 -18.49 24.22
C ALA A 691 30.50 -19.19 23.66
N VAL A 692 31.44 -18.47 23.03
CA VAL A 692 32.56 -19.10 22.30
C VAL A 692 33.92 -18.93 22.98
N GLY A 693 34.13 -17.91 23.82
CA GLY A 693 35.40 -17.70 24.54
C GLY A 693 36.55 -17.30 23.62
N ASP A 694 37.29 -16.26 24.00
CA ASP A 694 38.33 -15.65 23.16
C ASP A 694 39.47 -16.64 22.79
N GLU A 695 39.68 -17.70 23.58
CA GLU A 695 40.64 -18.75 23.28
C GLU A 695 40.26 -19.61 22.07
N ARG A 696 38.97 -19.96 21.87
CA ARG A 696 38.54 -20.83 20.76
C ARG A 696 38.51 -20.09 19.42
N LEU A 697 38.27 -18.78 19.46
CA LEU A 697 38.36 -17.91 18.28
C LEU A 697 39.82 -17.71 17.82
N ALA A 698 40.79 -17.79 18.74
CA ALA A 698 42.21 -17.81 18.38
C ALA A 698 42.61 -19.15 17.74
N THR A 699 42.09 -20.28 18.24
CA THR A 699 42.36 -21.63 17.68
C THR A 699 41.71 -21.84 16.30
N LEU A 700 40.51 -21.29 16.09
CA LEU A 700 39.83 -21.31 14.78
C LEU A 700 40.55 -20.46 13.73
N ARG A 701 41.20 -19.36 14.14
CA ARG A 701 42.02 -18.54 13.24
C ARG A 701 43.32 -19.23 12.83
N SER A 702 43.99 -19.92 13.76
CA SER A 702 45.17 -20.72 13.42
C SER A 702 44.83 -21.93 12.54
N ALA A 703 43.65 -22.53 12.72
CA ALA A 703 43.17 -23.63 11.88
C ALA A 703 42.80 -23.20 10.45
N LEU A 704 42.42 -21.93 10.26
CA LEU A 704 42.07 -21.34 8.95
C LEU A 704 43.27 -20.69 8.22
N GLY A 705 44.51 -20.91 8.69
CA GLY A 705 45.71 -20.42 8.00
C GLY A 705 45.87 -18.90 7.98
N MET A 706 45.10 -18.15 8.79
CA MET A 706 45.28 -16.71 8.94
C MET A 706 46.44 -16.46 9.89
N GLY A 707 47.62 -16.21 9.31
CA GLY A 707 48.87 -15.96 10.03
C GLY A 707 48.71 -14.90 11.13
N THR A 708 49.35 -15.15 12.27
CA THR A 708 49.51 -14.20 13.36
C THR A 708 50.24 -12.97 12.82
N LEU A 709 49.54 -11.84 12.67
CA LEU A 709 50.16 -10.57 12.31
C LEU A 709 51.25 -10.27 13.34
N ALA A 710 52.51 -10.34 12.91
CA ALA A 710 53.66 -9.93 13.69
C ALA A 710 53.39 -8.55 14.28
N ARG A 711 53.57 -8.40 15.60
CA ARG A 711 53.43 -7.11 16.31
C ARG A 711 54.51 -6.14 15.80
N ARG A 712 54.23 -5.40 14.74
CA ARG A 712 55.05 -4.24 14.31
C ARG A 712 55.05 -3.19 15.42
N GLU A 713 56.19 -2.78 15.96
CA GLU A 713 56.24 -1.75 17.01
C GLU A 713 55.49 -0.46 16.58
N LEU A 714 54.74 0.15 17.51
CA LEU A 714 54.00 1.39 17.25
C LEU A 714 54.99 2.57 17.17
N THR A 715 54.87 3.38 16.12
CA THR A 715 55.73 4.53 15.87
C THR A 715 54.90 5.80 15.71
N HIS A 716 55.54 6.98 15.77
CA HIS A 716 54.88 8.27 15.58
C HIS A 716 54.08 8.33 14.26
N VAL A 717 54.57 7.68 13.20
CA VAL A 717 53.93 7.63 11.87
C VAL A 717 52.52 7.06 11.91
N ASP A 718 52.22 6.17 12.86
CA ASP A 718 50.91 5.53 12.99
C ASP A 718 49.82 6.48 13.52
N PHE A 719 50.19 7.67 13.99
CA PHE A 719 49.29 8.66 14.63
C PHE A 719 49.35 10.07 14.02
N ILE A 720 50.11 10.28 12.92
CA ILE A 720 50.23 11.58 12.25
C ILE A 720 48.90 11.99 11.61
N ALA A 721 48.56 13.28 11.67
CA ALA A 721 47.41 13.83 10.96
C ALA A 721 47.59 13.69 9.44
N PRO A 722 46.54 13.34 8.66
CA PRO A 722 46.68 13.17 7.22
C PRO A 722 47.22 14.45 6.56
N VAL A 723 48.36 14.31 5.86
CA VAL A 723 49.04 15.42 5.19
C VAL A 723 48.38 15.69 3.84
N ARG A 724 48.16 16.96 3.51
CA ARG A 724 47.58 17.39 2.23
C ARG A 724 48.55 17.05 1.09
N THR A 725 48.08 16.34 0.07
CA THR A 725 48.93 15.80 -1.01
C THR A 725 49.07 16.74 -2.20
N LYS A 726 48.13 17.67 -2.47
CA LYS A 726 48.17 18.60 -3.62
C LYS A 726 47.52 19.98 -3.37
N ILE A 727 47.77 20.93 -4.29
CA ILE A 727 47.22 22.29 -4.32
C ILE A 727 45.75 22.23 -4.79
N VAL A 728 44.82 22.58 -3.90
CA VAL A 728 43.37 22.67 -4.17
C VAL A 728 42.99 24.15 -4.34
N PRO A 729 42.06 24.52 -5.24
CA PRO A 729 41.62 25.90 -5.43
C PRO A 729 41.20 26.57 -4.13
N VAL A 730 41.53 27.86 -3.98
CA VAL A 730 41.34 28.62 -2.71
C VAL A 730 39.88 28.66 -2.29
N PHE A 731 38.96 28.87 -3.22
CA PHE A 731 37.51 28.87 -2.95
C PHE A 731 37.02 27.49 -2.48
N TYR A 732 37.43 26.42 -3.16
CA TYR A 732 37.09 25.05 -2.74
C TYR A 732 37.65 24.74 -1.35
N ARG A 733 38.84 25.26 -1.02
CA ARG A 733 39.41 25.14 0.33
C ARG A 733 38.57 25.88 1.38
N ARG A 734 38.05 27.06 1.05
CA ARG A 734 37.22 27.89 1.96
C ARG A 734 35.89 27.21 2.31
N LEU A 735 35.21 26.61 1.34
CA LEU A 735 33.96 25.86 1.54
C LEU A 735 34.06 24.74 2.60
N PHE A 736 35.27 24.22 2.83
CA PHE A 736 35.55 23.11 3.75
C PHE A 736 36.34 23.55 5.00
N THR A 737 36.37 24.86 5.30
CA THR A 737 36.98 25.39 6.53
C THR A 737 36.06 25.29 7.74
N PRO A 738 36.60 25.29 8.98
CA PRO A 738 35.79 25.26 10.19
C PRO A 738 34.90 26.48 10.43
N GLN A 739 35.12 27.58 9.73
CA GLN A 739 34.32 28.80 9.89
C GLN A 739 33.12 28.82 8.94
N ALA A 740 33.19 28.08 7.81
CA ALA A 740 32.08 27.87 6.88
C ALA A 740 31.07 26.80 7.35
N TYR A 741 30.95 26.57 8.67
CA TYR A 741 30.00 25.62 9.21
C TYR A 741 28.60 26.22 9.30
N TRP A 742 27.64 25.59 8.63
CA TRP A 742 26.25 25.98 8.67
C TRP A 742 25.43 25.12 9.65
N ALA A 743 24.38 25.70 10.23
CA ALA A 743 23.43 25.00 11.10
C ALA A 743 22.76 23.82 10.36
N GLY A 744 22.42 24.00 9.08
CA GLY A 744 21.79 22.97 8.24
C GLY A 744 22.73 21.86 7.74
N ASP A 745 24.06 22.00 7.93
CA ASP A 745 24.99 20.89 7.67
C ASP A 745 25.05 19.90 8.84
N VAL A 746 24.64 20.36 10.03
CA VAL A 746 24.42 19.49 11.18
C VAL A 746 22.99 18.97 11.03
N SER A 747 22.84 17.66 10.98
CA SER A 747 21.65 16.99 10.45
C SER A 747 20.28 17.49 10.97
N GLN A 748 19.22 17.18 10.21
CA GLN A 748 17.82 17.40 10.60
C GLN A 748 17.50 16.92 12.03
N SER A 749 18.23 15.91 12.49
CA SER A 749 18.15 15.33 13.85
C SER A 749 18.38 16.36 14.97
N TYR A 750 19.09 17.46 14.71
CA TYR A 750 19.43 18.45 15.74
C TYR A 750 18.54 19.71 15.74
N HIS A 751 17.67 19.90 14.74
CA HIS A 751 16.80 21.09 14.71
C HIS A 751 15.92 21.23 15.95
N LEU A 752 15.33 20.12 16.42
CA LEU A 752 14.51 20.12 17.64
C LEU A 752 15.35 20.46 18.88
N ALA A 753 16.57 19.96 18.95
CA ALA A 753 17.47 20.24 20.09
C ALA A 753 17.91 21.72 20.11
N ILE A 754 18.15 22.30 18.93
CA ILE A 754 18.46 23.73 18.79
C ILE A 754 17.25 24.56 19.24
N GLN A 755 16.04 24.24 18.76
CA GLN A 755 14.81 24.93 19.15
C GLN A 755 14.56 24.89 20.66
N ASN A 756 14.68 23.72 21.29
CA ASN A 756 14.49 23.58 22.74
C ASN A 756 15.48 24.45 23.54
N VAL A 757 16.75 24.50 23.12
CA VAL A 757 17.75 25.37 23.77
C VAL A 757 17.42 26.84 23.56
N VAL A 758 16.99 27.23 22.35
CA VAL A 758 16.57 28.61 22.06
C VAL A 758 15.37 29.02 22.91
N GLU A 759 14.35 28.17 23.04
CA GLU A 759 13.18 28.41 23.90
C GLU A 759 13.59 28.59 25.37
N ALA A 760 14.49 27.75 25.87
CA ALA A 760 15.02 27.86 27.24
C ALA A 760 15.82 29.16 27.46
N LEU A 761 16.59 29.60 26.47
CA LEU A 761 17.38 30.85 26.55
C LEU A 761 16.52 32.10 26.37
N VAL A 762 15.46 32.07 25.54
CA VAL A 762 14.50 33.18 25.41
C VAL A 762 13.70 33.32 26.71
N GLY A 763 13.32 32.20 27.31
CA GLY A 763 12.62 32.14 28.59
C GLY A 763 11.16 32.58 28.50
N HIS A 764 10.40 32.33 29.57
CA HIS A 764 9.01 32.74 29.73
C HIS A 764 8.89 33.83 30.80
N PRO A 765 7.81 34.63 30.84
CA PRO A 765 7.60 35.62 31.91
C PRO A 765 7.66 34.94 33.30
N GLY A 766 8.68 35.24 34.09
CA GLY A 766 8.92 34.63 35.40
C GLY A 766 9.99 33.51 35.45
N ALA A 767 10.67 33.21 34.33
CA ALA A 767 11.79 32.26 34.32
C ALA A 767 12.98 32.80 35.13
N THR A 768 13.37 32.07 36.17
CA THR A 768 14.50 32.43 37.06
C THR A 768 15.85 31.97 36.54
N LEU A 769 15.87 31.09 35.53
CA LEU A 769 17.07 30.57 34.87
C LEU A 769 16.86 30.62 33.35
N ARG A 770 17.80 31.22 32.63
CA ARG A 770 17.84 31.29 31.16
C ARG A 770 19.17 30.71 30.69
N THR A 771 19.29 29.39 30.77
CA THR A 771 20.58 28.71 30.69
C THR A 771 20.49 27.51 29.76
N GLY A 772 21.47 27.36 28.87
CA GLY A 772 21.56 26.25 27.93
C GLY A 772 22.99 25.75 27.80
N ALA A 773 23.16 24.50 27.39
CA ALA A 773 24.48 23.96 27.04
C ALA A 773 24.45 23.20 25.73
N VAL A 774 25.52 23.34 24.95
CA VAL A 774 25.81 22.50 23.78
C VAL A 774 26.93 21.54 24.17
N VAL A 775 26.61 20.25 24.19
CA VAL A 775 27.50 19.20 24.66
C VAL A 775 27.82 18.29 23.49
N ALA A 776 29.08 18.20 23.08
CA ALA A 776 29.48 17.27 22.00
C ALA A 776 30.91 16.79 22.17
N ILE A 777 31.31 15.76 21.44
CA ILE A 777 32.74 15.49 21.25
C ILE A 777 33.32 16.59 20.37
N ASP A 778 34.55 17.02 20.66
CA ASP A 778 35.23 18.05 19.86
C ASP A 778 35.38 17.56 18.42
N GLY A 779 34.76 18.25 17.47
CA GLY A 779 34.82 17.94 16.04
C GLY A 779 33.51 17.50 15.38
N VAL A 780 32.40 17.41 16.14
CA VAL A 780 31.05 17.18 15.59
C VAL A 780 30.45 18.46 14.98
N GLY A 781 30.98 19.64 15.31
CA GLY A 781 30.52 20.93 14.77
C GLY A 781 29.81 21.85 15.77
N ARG A 782 30.17 21.81 17.07
CA ARG A 782 29.54 22.65 18.12
C ARG A 782 29.46 24.13 17.75
N GLY A 783 30.51 24.69 17.15
CA GLY A 783 30.54 26.09 16.72
C GLY A 783 29.41 26.47 15.76
N ALA A 784 28.99 25.54 14.89
CA ALA A 784 27.88 25.73 13.95
C ALA A 784 26.55 25.91 14.69
N ILE A 785 26.29 25.04 15.68
CA ILE A 785 25.09 25.09 16.51
C ILE A 785 25.08 26.34 17.38
N MET A 786 26.21 26.68 18.01
CA MET A 786 26.32 27.89 18.83
C MET A 786 25.98 29.15 18.02
N SER A 787 26.45 29.22 16.77
CA SER A 787 26.06 30.27 15.84
C SER A 787 24.58 30.19 15.45
N ALA A 788 24.02 29.00 15.21
CA ALA A 788 22.60 28.81 14.92
C ALA A 788 21.69 29.36 16.04
N ILE A 789 21.98 28.96 17.29
CA ILE A 789 21.25 29.40 18.49
C ILE A 789 21.33 30.92 18.64
N SER A 790 22.50 31.50 18.36
CA SER A 790 22.67 32.96 18.42
C SER A 790 21.86 33.73 17.36
N ARG A 791 21.37 33.07 16.30
CA ARG A 791 20.60 33.68 15.21
C ARG A 791 19.09 33.46 15.31
N GLU A 792 18.66 32.33 15.86
CA GLU A 792 17.26 31.92 15.87
C GLU A 792 16.37 32.83 16.74
N ALA A 793 16.97 33.53 17.71
CA ALA A 793 16.30 34.54 18.52
C ALA A 793 16.96 35.92 18.42
N ARG A 794 16.18 36.98 18.68
CA ARG A 794 16.68 38.37 18.71
C ARG A 794 17.29 38.69 20.07
N TRP A 795 18.62 38.84 20.12
CA TRP A 795 19.37 39.21 21.32
C TRP A 795 19.74 40.69 21.34
N THR A 796 19.75 41.32 22.52
CA THR A 796 20.15 42.72 22.70
C THR A 796 21.65 42.93 22.46
N ALA A 797 22.49 42.01 22.94
CA ALA A 797 23.88 41.86 22.53
C ALA A 797 24.37 40.42 22.81
N VAL A 798 25.36 39.97 22.04
CA VAL A 798 25.99 38.64 22.20
C VAL A 798 27.43 38.84 22.67
N ARG A 799 27.79 38.30 23.84
CA ARG A 799 29.14 38.36 24.43
C ARG A 799 29.75 36.96 24.44
N ARG A 800 30.90 36.78 23.78
CA ARG A 800 31.62 35.50 23.68
C ARG A 800 32.88 35.55 24.53
N PHE A 801 33.00 34.61 25.46
CA PHE A 801 34.16 34.41 26.33
C PHE A 801 34.78 33.05 26.07
N ALA A 802 36.10 32.99 25.91
CA ALA A 802 36.83 31.74 25.67
C ALA A 802 37.95 31.58 26.70
N LEU A 803 37.84 30.56 27.55
CA LEU A 803 38.88 30.20 28.51
C LEU A 803 39.99 29.43 27.79
N THR A 804 41.24 29.81 28.05
CA THR A 804 42.43 29.26 27.36
C THR A 804 43.45 28.60 28.30
N ARG A 805 43.30 28.78 29.62
CA ARG A 805 44.18 28.23 30.66
C ARG A 805 43.36 27.84 31.89
N PRO A 806 43.85 26.96 32.78
CA PRO A 806 43.20 26.72 34.07
C PRO A 806 42.96 28.05 34.79
N THR A 807 41.73 28.24 35.23
CA THR A 807 41.22 29.52 35.73
C THR A 807 40.62 29.31 37.12
N ASP A 808 41.02 30.13 38.09
CA ASP A 808 40.50 30.11 39.44
C ASP A 808 39.22 30.97 39.58
N GLY A 809 38.54 30.92 40.74
CA GLY A 809 37.28 31.64 40.95
C GLY A 809 37.40 33.17 40.81
N GLU A 810 38.50 33.76 41.31
CA GLU A 810 38.74 35.21 41.25
C GLU A 810 39.01 35.68 39.81
N ASP A 811 39.85 34.96 39.05
CA ASP A 811 40.13 35.22 37.63
C ASP A 811 38.85 35.14 36.78
N LEU A 812 37.94 34.20 37.11
CA LEU A 812 36.65 34.07 36.43
C LEU A 812 35.73 35.27 36.71
N ASP A 813 35.76 35.78 37.94
CA ASP A 813 34.92 36.91 38.32
C ASP A 813 35.35 38.23 37.67
N GLU A 814 36.66 38.43 37.51
CA GLU A 814 37.25 39.55 36.77
C GLU A 814 36.85 39.52 35.28
N LEU A 815 36.95 38.35 34.64
CA LEU A 815 36.59 38.17 33.22
C LEU A 815 35.12 38.44 32.92
N LEU A 816 34.24 38.22 33.90
CA LEU A 816 32.79 38.39 33.77
C LEU A 816 32.26 39.71 34.36
N ALA A 817 33.12 40.61 34.85
CA ALA A 817 32.72 41.84 35.56
C ALA A 817 31.84 42.79 34.72
N ASP A 818 32.05 42.85 33.40
CA ASP A 818 31.41 43.81 32.49
C ASP A 818 30.04 43.37 31.92
N ILE A 819 29.42 42.33 32.47
CA ILE A 819 28.15 41.79 31.94
C ILE A 819 26.97 42.66 32.41
N THR A 820 26.38 43.41 31.49
CA THR A 820 25.11 44.15 31.67
C THR A 820 23.88 43.26 31.45
N GLN A 821 22.66 43.72 31.78
CA GLN A 821 21.43 42.93 31.65
C GLN A 821 20.97 42.75 30.19
N GLY A 822 20.34 41.61 29.90
CA GLY A 822 19.73 41.30 28.59
C GLY A 822 20.69 40.72 27.56
N ASN A 823 21.91 40.34 27.96
CA ASN A 823 22.91 39.78 27.04
C ASN A 823 22.77 38.26 26.88
N LEU A 824 23.13 37.74 25.71
CA LEU A 824 23.48 36.33 25.54
C LEU A 824 24.98 36.17 25.84
N VAL A 825 25.31 35.44 26.90
CA VAL A 825 26.66 35.13 27.34
C VAL A 825 27.03 33.74 26.88
N ILE A 826 27.99 33.65 25.94
CA ILE A 826 28.52 32.40 25.43
C ILE A 826 29.87 32.13 26.12
N LEU A 827 29.98 31.01 26.84
CA LEU A 827 31.22 30.60 27.51
C LEU A 827 31.77 29.31 26.90
N SER A 828 32.90 29.43 26.22
CA SER A 828 33.69 28.31 25.68
C SER A 828 34.89 28.00 26.57
N GLY A 829 35.31 26.73 26.58
CA GLY A 829 36.50 26.31 27.34
C GLY A 829 36.22 25.90 28.79
N VAL A 830 35.00 25.47 29.11
CA VAL A 830 34.58 25.07 30.47
C VAL A 830 35.47 23.98 31.09
N HIS A 831 36.18 23.18 30.27
CA HIS A 831 37.16 22.18 30.73
C HIS A 831 38.32 22.77 31.54
N TRP A 832 38.59 24.06 31.42
CA TRP A 832 39.60 24.76 32.22
C TRP A 832 39.17 25.07 33.66
N LEU A 833 37.87 24.96 33.97
CA LEU A 833 37.33 25.14 35.33
C LEU A 833 37.29 23.84 36.14
N VAL A 834 37.78 22.74 35.55
CA VAL A 834 37.66 21.39 36.08
C VAL A 834 39.06 20.82 36.31
N SER A 835 39.36 20.44 37.55
CA SER A 835 40.58 19.74 37.94
C SER A 835 40.27 18.58 38.88
N ALA A 836 40.84 17.42 38.60
CA ALA A 836 40.67 16.23 39.45
C ALA A 836 41.45 16.30 40.79
N ALA A 837 42.17 17.39 41.06
CA ALA A 837 42.84 17.64 42.33
C ALA A 837 41.80 17.90 43.46
N PRO A 838 42.16 17.67 44.73
CA PRO A 838 41.34 18.11 45.86
C PRO A 838 41.03 19.62 45.76
N GLY A 839 39.74 19.99 45.82
CA GLY A 839 39.30 21.39 45.66
C GLY A 839 39.26 21.90 44.20
N GLY A 840 39.67 21.10 43.22
CA GLY A 840 39.78 21.50 41.80
C GLY A 840 38.47 21.75 41.05
N PHE A 841 37.32 21.74 41.73
CA PHE A 841 36.00 22.08 41.17
C PHE A 841 35.41 23.37 41.74
N GLU A 842 36.09 24.04 42.66
CA GLU A 842 35.63 25.33 43.21
C GLU A 842 35.37 26.39 42.13
N PRO A 843 36.21 26.56 41.09
CA PRO A 843 35.93 27.52 40.02
C PRO A 843 34.63 27.21 39.27
N LEU A 844 34.34 25.92 39.01
CA LEU A 844 33.09 25.50 38.40
C LEU A 844 31.88 25.76 39.31
N ARG A 845 32.02 25.54 40.63
CA ARG A 845 30.96 25.85 41.60
C ARG A 845 30.70 27.35 41.70
N HIS A 846 31.74 28.17 41.62
CA HIS A 846 31.62 29.63 41.52
C HIS A 846 30.84 30.06 40.28
N LEU A 847 31.12 29.48 39.11
CA LEU A 847 30.35 29.74 37.89
C LEU A 847 28.86 29.42 38.09
N VAL A 848 28.56 28.25 38.66
CA VAL A 848 27.17 27.80 38.90
C VAL A 848 26.45 28.73 39.90
N ALA A 849 27.13 29.15 40.97
CA ALA A 849 26.60 30.10 41.94
C ALA A 849 26.28 31.45 41.27
N ARG A 850 27.14 31.93 40.37
CA ARG A 850 26.93 33.17 39.61
C ARG A 850 25.76 33.08 38.63
N MET A 851 25.66 32.00 37.87
CA MET A 851 24.51 31.75 36.97
C MET A 851 23.19 31.72 37.74
N THR A 852 23.19 31.18 38.96
CA THR A 852 22.02 31.16 39.85
C THR A 852 21.68 32.56 40.39
N ALA A 853 22.70 33.33 40.81
CA ALA A 853 22.53 34.71 41.31
C ALA A 853 22.12 35.71 40.22
N ASP A 854 22.39 35.42 38.96
CA ASP A 854 21.96 36.23 37.81
C ASP A 854 20.43 36.27 37.68
N ALA A 855 19.72 35.25 38.16
CA ALA A 855 18.25 35.17 38.24
C ALA A 855 17.53 35.44 36.91
N GLY A 856 18.11 34.97 35.79
CA GLY A 856 17.53 35.11 34.45
C GLY A 856 17.69 36.50 33.83
N ARG A 857 18.51 37.39 34.41
CA ARG A 857 18.83 38.70 33.83
C ARG A 857 19.61 38.58 32.51
N ASN A 858 20.41 37.53 32.36
CA ASN A 858 21.13 37.20 31.14
C ASN A 858 20.83 35.76 30.70
N ALA A 859 20.99 35.51 29.41
CA ALA A 859 20.93 34.16 28.85
C ALA A 859 22.34 33.57 28.79
N TRP A 860 22.55 32.39 29.36
CA TRP A 860 23.87 31.75 29.43
C TRP A 860 23.92 30.51 28.54
N LEU A 861 24.87 30.45 27.62
CA LEU A 861 25.08 29.31 26.74
C LEU A 861 26.49 28.75 26.91
N LEU A 862 26.58 27.51 27.40
CA LEU A 862 27.86 26.84 27.66
C LEU A 862 28.27 25.93 26.49
N ASP A 863 29.54 26.00 26.10
CA ASP A 863 30.16 25.13 25.11
C ASP A 863 31.10 24.13 25.80
N VAL A 864 30.69 22.86 25.87
CA VAL A 864 31.34 21.83 26.69
C VAL A 864 31.57 20.53 25.89
N SER A 865 32.68 19.85 26.18
CA SER A 865 32.91 18.51 25.62
C SER A 865 32.12 17.44 26.37
N SER A 866 31.62 16.41 25.68
CA SER A 866 30.78 15.37 26.30
C SER A 866 31.47 14.67 27.50
N HIS A 867 32.77 14.39 27.38
CA HIS A 867 33.56 13.79 28.45
C HIS A 867 33.68 14.71 29.68
N VAL A 868 33.93 16.00 29.46
CA VAL A 868 34.06 17.00 30.52
C VAL A 868 32.71 17.29 31.16
N PHE A 869 31.64 17.40 30.36
CA PHE A 869 30.29 17.66 30.84
C PHE A 869 29.82 16.57 31.80
N ARG A 870 29.94 15.29 31.42
CA ARG A 870 29.59 14.16 32.29
C ARG A 870 30.39 14.18 33.59
N TYR A 871 31.67 14.53 33.53
CA TYR A 871 32.51 14.63 34.72
C TYR A 871 32.13 15.81 35.61
N ALA A 872 31.90 16.98 35.02
CA ALA A 872 31.47 18.19 35.70
C ALA A 872 30.13 18.01 36.42
N CYS A 873 29.15 17.36 35.76
CA CYS A 873 27.84 17.06 36.35
C CYS A 873 27.91 16.01 37.46
N SER A 874 28.93 15.14 37.50
CA SER A 874 29.07 14.15 38.58
C SER A 874 29.59 14.73 39.89
N VAL A 875 30.14 15.95 39.88
CA VAL A 875 30.87 16.57 41.01
C VAL A 875 30.42 18.00 41.34
N SER A 876 29.56 18.60 40.50
CA SER A 876 28.98 19.94 40.68
C SER A 876 27.51 19.94 40.23
N PRO A 877 26.66 20.85 40.76
CA PRO A 877 25.26 20.96 40.36
C PRO A 877 25.07 21.65 38.99
N LEU A 878 26.05 21.55 38.09
CA LEU A 878 26.01 22.15 36.75
C LEU A 878 24.76 21.71 35.95
N ALA A 879 24.35 20.45 36.08
CA ALA A 879 23.15 19.93 35.42
C ALA A 879 21.85 20.57 35.96
N GLU A 880 21.82 20.98 37.23
CA GLU A 880 20.63 21.55 37.87
C GLU A 880 20.40 23.01 37.48
N VAL A 881 21.46 23.72 37.10
CA VAL A 881 21.40 25.13 36.68
C VAL A 881 21.20 25.28 35.19
N LEU A 882 21.35 24.22 34.39
CA LEU A 882 21.09 24.22 32.95
C LEU A 882 19.62 23.87 32.68
N SER A 883 18.90 24.80 32.05
CA SER A 883 17.48 24.60 31.74
C SER A 883 17.29 23.63 30.57
N GLU A 884 18.19 23.69 29.58
CA GLU A 884 18.25 22.69 28.52
C GLU A 884 19.67 22.33 28.07
N VAL A 885 19.84 21.11 27.55
CA VAL A 885 21.13 20.57 27.10
C VAL A 885 20.99 19.89 25.73
N ALA A 886 21.60 20.47 24.71
CA ALA A 886 21.72 19.85 23.38
C ALA A 886 22.96 18.94 23.32
N GLU A 887 22.77 17.63 23.54
CA GLU A 887 23.85 16.63 23.39
C GLU A 887 23.97 16.16 21.93
N MET A 888 25.07 16.52 21.27
CA MET A 888 25.35 16.11 19.90
C MET A 888 26.12 14.79 19.85
N GLN A 889 25.68 13.91 18.97
CA GLN A 889 26.33 12.63 18.68
C GLN A 889 27.13 12.70 17.37
N PRO A 890 28.15 11.84 17.20
CA PRO A 890 28.80 11.70 15.91
C PRO A 890 27.80 11.41 14.79
N LEU A 891 27.98 12.04 13.62
CA LEU A 891 27.07 11.91 12.48
C LEU A 891 27.06 10.46 11.96
N SER A 892 25.89 10.00 11.55
CA SER A 892 25.76 8.75 10.79
C SER A 892 26.43 8.87 9.42
N GLN A 893 26.65 7.74 8.75
CA GLN A 893 27.22 7.74 7.40
C GLN A 893 26.40 8.60 6.44
N MET A 894 25.06 8.50 6.49
CA MET A 894 24.17 9.24 5.61
C MET A 894 24.23 10.74 5.90
N GLU A 895 24.15 11.14 7.16
CA GLU A 895 24.23 12.55 7.57
C GLU A 895 25.59 13.17 7.18
N LEU A 896 26.67 12.42 7.37
CA LEU A 896 28.02 12.86 6.98
C LEU A 896 28.17 12.98 5.47
N GLN A 897 27.60 12.05 4.71
CA GLN A 897 27.55 12.12 3.25
C GLN A 897 26.78 13.36 2.79
N MET A 898 25.57 13.57 3.31
CA MET A 898 24.76 14.74 2.99
C MET A 898 25.50 16.04 3.29
N ALA A 899 26.16 16.15 4.45
CA ALA A 899 26.89 17.36 4.87
C ALA A 899 28.12 17.68 3.99
N ILE A 900 28.79 16.65 3.47
CA ILE A 900 29.95 16.83 2.56
C ILE A 900 29.49 17.14 1.14
N GLU A 901 28.48 16.42 0.66
CA GLU A 901 27.95 16.59 -0.70
C GLU A 901 27.22 17.93 -0.85
N ALA A 902 26.53 18.40 0.19
CA ALA A 902 25.94 19.74 0.25
C ALA A 902 27.01 20.81 -0.02
N ARG A 903 28.13 20.77 0.71
CA ARG A 903 29.25 21.69 0.51
C ARG A 903 29.90 21.55 -0.86
N HIS A 904 30.08 20.33 -1.32
CA HIS A 904 30.67 20.07 -2.62
C HIS A 904 29.82 20.66 -3.75
N SER A 905 28.49 20.57 -3.68
CA SER A 905 27.60 21.11 -4.71
C SER A 905 27.75 22.62 -4.92
N LEU A 906 28.08 23.36 -3.87
CA LEU A 906 28.32 24.82 -3.90
C LEU A 906 29.59 25.20 -4.66
N SER A 907 30.52 24.25 -4.83
CA SER A 907 31.78 24.51 -5.52
C SER A 907 31.64 24.59 -7.04
N GLY A 908 30.58 24.02 -7.60
CA GLY A 908 30.41 23.88 -9.05
C GLY A 908 31.39 22.90 -9.72
N TYR A 909 32.18 22.15 -8.94
CA TYR A 909 32.97 21.02 -9.46
C TYR A 909 32.12 19.74 -9.46
N GLU A 910 32.38 18.84 -10.40
CA GLU A 910 31.93 17.45 -10.34
C GLU A 910 32.96 16.59 -9.58
N VAL A 911 32.51 15.46 -9.01
CA VAL A 911 33.38 14.51 -8.31
C VAL A 911 33.31 13.12 -8.95
N ALA A 912 34.49 12.58 -9.25
CA ALA A 912 34.70 11.19 -9.62
C ALA A 912 35.46 10.43 -8.51
N PHE A 913 35.07 9.19 -8.25
CA PHE A 913 35.72 8.33 -7.26
C PHE A 913 36.62 7.31 -7.97
N GLU A 914 37.87 7.21 -7.54
CA GLU A 914 38.81 6.22 -8.06
C GLU A 914 38.42 4.81 -7.57
N GLY A 915 38.09 3.93 -8.51
CA GLY A 915 37.86 2.52 -8.21
C GLY A 915 39.17 1.81 -7.89
N ARG A 916 39.15 0.83 -6.98
CA ARG A 916 40.18 -0.21 -6.96
C ARG A 916 40.01 -1.00 -8.26
N ASP A 917 41.02 -0.93 -9.12
CA ASP A 917 41.15 -1.54 -10.43
C ASP A 917 40.62 -0.69 -11.61
N GLY A 918 41.53 -0.45 -12.55
CA GLY A 918 41.42 0.53 -13.62
C GLY A 918 40.32 0.26 -14.66
N GLU A 919 39.95 1.36 -15.32
CA GLU A 919 39.20 1.49 -16.57
C GLU A 919 37.92 0.64 -16.71
N ASP A 920 36.77 1.20 -16.29
CA ASP A 920 35.52 1.14 -17.10
C ASP A 920 34.36 1.98 -16.51
N LYS A 921 33.72 2.78 -17.38
CA LYS A 921 32.71 3.81 -17.07
C LYS A 921 31.27 3.27 -17.00
N SER A 922 30.94 2.45 -16.01
CA SER A 922 29.53 2.06 -15.75
C SER A 922 28.89 2.90 -14.63
N VAL A 923 27.68 3.42 -14.88
CA VAL A 923 26.90 4.26 -13.93
C VAL A 923 26.63 3.52 -12.61
N GLN A 924 26.42 2.21 -12.65
CA GLN A 924 26.21 1.37 -11.46
C GLN A 924 27.49 1.23 -10.60
N ARG A 925 28.68 1.19 -11.22
CA ARG A 925 29.95 1.19 -10.47
C ARG A 925 30.22 2.53 -9.80
N SER A 926 29.76 3.65 -10.38
CA SER A 926 29.89 4.99 -9.79
C SER A 926 29.13 5.12 -8.45
N VAL A 927 27.89 4.61 -8.39
CA VAL A 927 27.10 4.61 -7.14
C VAL A 927 27.73 3.72 -6.08
N ALA A 928 28.22 2.53 -6.47
CA ALA A 928 28.89 1.61 -5.55
C ALA A 928 30.23 2.18 -5.02
N ALA A 929 31.03 2.81 -5.87
CA ALA A 929 32.29 3.46 -5.50
C ALA A 929 32.05 4.62 -4.52
N ARG A 930 31.04 5.46 -4.79
CA ARG A 930 30.60 6.54 -3.89
C ARG A 930 30.20 6.02 -2.52
N GLN A 931 29.32 5.01 -2.46
CA GLN A 931 28.89 4.42 -1.20
C GLN A 931 30.04 3.77 -0.43
N SER A 932 30.97 3.13 -1.14
CA SER A 932 32.17 2.52 -0.57
C SER A 932 33.12 3.57 0.03
N PHE A 933 33.32 4.68 -0.67
CA PHE A 933 34.11 5.81 -0.21
C PHE A 933 33.53 6.41 1.07
N PHE A 934 32.23 6.76 1.10
CA PHE A 934 31.60 7.35 2.29
C PHE A 934 31.55 6.37 3.47
N ARG A 935 31.46 5.07 3.21
CA ARG A 935 31.59 4.05 4.27
C ARG A 935 33.01 4.05 4.85
N ALA A 936 34.05 4.08 4.01
CA ALA A 936 35.44 4.15 4.45
C ALA A 936 35.74 5.47 5.17
N LEU A 937 35.16 6.59 4.72
CA LEU A 937 35.28 7.91 5.34
C LEU A 937 34.60 7.94 6.71
N HIS A 938 33.40 7.39 6.84
CA HIS A 938 32.69 7.30 8.13
C HIS A 938 33.46 6.42 9.13
N LEU A 939 33.98 5.27 8.68
CA LEU A 939 34.80 4.39 9.51
C LEU A 939 36.13 5.03 9.95
N SER A 940 36.72 5.90 9.11
CA SER A 940 38.00 6.54 9.40
C SER A 940 37.88 7.80 10.26
N SER A 941 36.87 8.63 9.99
CA SER A 941 36.56 9.85 10.77
C SER A 941 35.81 9.56 12.06
N GLY A 942 35.12 8.43 12.12
CA GLY A 942 34.27 8.03 13.23
C GLY A 942 32.98 8.84 13.37
N GLY A 943 32.48 9.42 12.27
CA GLY A 943 31.30 10.30 12.27
C GLY A 943 31.61 11.75 12.65
N MET A 944 32.88 12.10 12.83
CA MET A 944 33.31 13.46 13.17
C MET A 944 33.43 14.30 11.91
N LEU A 945 32.54 15.28 11.73
CA LEU A 945 32.48 16.11 10.53
C LEU A 945 33.82 16.81 10.21
N LEU A 946 34.47 17.41 11.22
CA LEU A 946 35.74 18.11 11.04
C LEU A 946 36.87 17.20 10.54
N VAL A 947 36.94 15.97 11.07
CA VAL A 947 37.93 14.98 10.65
C VAL A 947 37.60 14.45 9.25
N ALA A 948 36.32 14.23 8.97
CA ALA A 948 35.85 13.76 7.67
C ALA A 948 36.11 14.78 6.55
N LEU A 949 35.95 16.08 6.81
CA LEU A 949 36.26 17.14 5.85
C LEU A 949 37.76 17.25 5.60
N ALA A 950 38.58 17.13 6.64
CA ALA A 950 40.04 17.09 6.48
C ALA A 950 40.48 15.86 5.66
N GLN A 951 39.87 14.69 5.93
CA GLN A 951 40.11 13.47 5.18
C GLN A 951 39.63 13.58 3.72
N TRP A 952 38.45 14.15 3.48
CA TRP A 952 37.93 14.44 2.15
C TRP A 952 38.91 15.28 1.31
N ILE A 953 39.42 16.38 1.87
CA ILE A 953 40.42 17.21 1.18
C ILE A 953 41.70 16.41 0.92
N SER A 954 42.14 15.59 1.87
CA SER A 954 43.34 14.76 1.70
C SER A 954 43.16 13.62 0.69
N SER A 955 41.92 13.24 0.40
CA SER A 955 41.57 12.23 -0.61
C SER A 955 41.59 12.77 -2.04
N ILE A 956 41.75 14.07 -2.25
CA ILE A 956 41.81 14.65 -3.60
C ILE A 956 43.13 14.26 -4.26
N VAL A 957 43.04 13.42 -5.29
CA VAL A 957 44.20 12.89 -6.04
C VAL A 957 44.49 13.75 -7.27
N HIS A 958 43.44 14.25 -7.95
CA HIS A 958 43.58 15.07 -9.15
C HIS A 958 42.48 16.15 -9.23
N VAL A 959 42.85 17.33 -9.72
CA VAL A 959 41.95 18.47 -9.98
C VAL A 959 42.12 18.85 -11.44
N ASN A 960 41.05 18.78 -12.22
CA ASN A 960 40.99 19.30 -13.58
C ASN A 960 40.16 20.60 -13.57
N GLU A 961 40.84 21.74 -13.70
CA GLU A 961 40.19 23.06 -13.64
C GLU A 961 39.37 23.36 -14.90
N GLU A 962 39.80 22.94 -16.09
CA GLU A 962 39.08 23.15 -17.35
C GLU A 962 37.76 22.36 -17.40
N ALA A 963 37.80 21.10 -16.94
CA ALA A 963 36.62 20.24 -16.89
C ALA A 963 35.81 20.38 -15.59
N LYS A 964 36.24 21.25 -14.66
CA LYS A 964 35.69 21.39 -13.30
C LYS A 964 35.48 20.03 -12.60
N LEU A 965 36.45 19.11 -12.71
CA LEU A 965 36.33 17.74 -12.18
C LEU A 965 37.37 17.47 -11.07
N LEU A 966 36.91 16.89 -9.97
CA LEU A 966 37.73 16.43 -8.85
C LEU A 966 37.75 14.90 -8.79
N VAL A 967 38.94 14.31 -8.74
CA VAL A 967 39.10 12.85 -8.58
C VAL A 967 39.53 12.54 -7.15
N LEU A 968 38.71 11.74 -6.46
CA LEU A 968 38.94 11.30 -5.08
C LEU A 968 39.48 9.87 -5.05
N GLY A 969 40.64 9.69 -4.42
CA GLY A 969 41.18 8.39 -4.03
C GLY A 969 40.58 7.90 -2.69
N PRO A 970 41.00 6.73 -2.19
CA PRO A 970 40.52 6.22 -0.91
C PRO A 970 40.86 7.17 0.27
N PRO A 971 40.01 7.25 1.31
CA PRO A 971 40.32 8.04 2.50
C PRO A 971 41.52 7.49 3.27
N PRO A 972 42.29 8.34 3.97
CA PRO A 972 43.41 7.90 4.81
C PRO A 972 42.99 6.84 5.83
N GLU A 973 43.89 5.92 6.14
CA GLU A 973 43.60 4.87 7.12
C GLU A 973 43.32 5.44 8.52
N SER A 974 42.36 4.83 9.22
CA SER A 974 42.01 5.24 10.59
C SER A 974 43.13 4.93 11.58
N PRO A 975 43.54 5.88 12.45
CA PRO A 975 44.48 5.61 13.54
C PRO A 975 43.89 4.64 14.59
N ARG A 976 42.59 4.33 14.53
CA ARG A 976 41.89 3.42 15.46
C ARG A 976 42.58 2.06 15.60
N ARG A 977 43.08 1.47 14.50
CA ARG A 977 43.79 0.18 14.55
C ARG A 977 45.09 0.27 15.36
N ALA A 978 45.81 1.36 15.25
CA ALA A 978 47.03 1.60 16.02
C ALA A 978 46.71 1.89 17.50
N LEU A 979 45.64 2.67 17.77
CA LEU A 979 45.18 2.97 19.12
C LEU A 979 44.74 1.71 19.90
N LEU A 980 44.08 0.76 19.25
CA LEU A 980 43.68 -0.52 19.88
C LEU A 980 44.86 -1.40 20.30
N ARG A 981 46.08 -1.10 19.82
CA ARG A 981 47.31 -1.82 20.16
C ARG A 981 48.06 -1.21 21.34
N LEU A 982 47.64 -0.04 21.83
CA LEU A 982 48.20 0.57 23.03
C LEU A 982 47.89 -0.31 24.25
N ASP A 983 48.77 -0.26 25.24
CA ASP A 983 48.54 -0.93 26.53
C ASP A 983 47.40 -0.25 27.30
N ASP A 984 46.75 -1.01 28.18
CA ASP A 984 45.57 -0.55 28.91
C ASP A 984 45.87 0.67 29.80
N ILE A 985 47.09 0.78 30.33
CA ILE A 985 47.52 1.92 31.14
C ILE A 985 47.58 3.18 30.27
N SER A 986 48.20 3.12 29.09
CA SER A 986 48.23 4.24 28.14
C SER A 986 46.82 4.68 27.72
N LEU A 987 45.91 3.74 27.46
CA LEU A 987 44.51 4.06 27.16
C LEU A 987 43.79 4.69 28.35
N LEU A 988 44.06 4.25 29.58
CA LEU A 988 43.50 4.82 30.79
C LEU A 988 44.01 6.26 31.02
N ILE A 989 45.30 6.53 30.78
CA ILE A 989 45.86 7.88 30.85
C ILE A 989 45.15 8.79 29.84
N LEU A 990 45.01 8.36 28.58
CA LEU A 990 44.28 9.11 27.56
C LEU A 990 42.81 9.35 27.97
N TYR A 991 42.17 8.37 28.59
CA TYR A 991 40.80 8.55 29.11
C TYR A 991 40.72 9.61 30.21
N GLN A 992 41.68 9.63 31.15
CA GLN A 992 41.74 10.68 32.18
C GLN A 992 41.99 12.07 31.58
N VAL A 993 42.89 12.16 30.59
CA VAL A 993 43.13 13.41 29.84
C VAL A 993 41.85 13.86 29.11
N ALA A 994 41.11 12.95 28.48
CA ALA A 994 39.85 13.27 27.79
C ALA A 994 38.75 13.71 28.76
N ARG A 995 38.65 13.07 29.92
CA ARG A 995 37.65 13.35 30.97
C ARG A 995 37.80 14.75 31.57
N GLN A 996 39.03 15.21 31.76
CA GLN A 996 39.30 16.57 32.25
C GLN A 996 39.47 17.60 31.12
N GLY A 997 39.84 17.16 29.93
CA GLY A 997 40.18 18.01 28.77
C GLY A 997 41.66 18.39 28.71
N TRP A 998 42.36 18.36 29.85
CA TRP A 998 43.79 18.63 29.99
C TRP A 998 44.38 17.82 31.15
N MET A 999 45.70 17.69 31.20
CA MET A 999 46.40 16.99 32.29
C MET A 999 47.76 17.63 32.56
N SER A 1000 48.21 17.67 33.81
CA SER A 1000 49.59 18.00 34.18
C SER A 1000 50.32 16.78 34.74
N SER A 1001 51.65 16.83 34.79
CA SER A 1001 52.48 15.75 35.33
C SER A 1001 52.22 15.52 36.82
N GLU A 1002 51.96 16.59 37.58
CA GLU A 1002 51.63 16.53 39.01
C GLU A 1002 50.25 15.91 39.25
N LEU A 1003 49.26 16.28 38.42
CA LEU A 1003 47.90 15.77 38.57
C LEU A 1003 47.81 14.29 38.21
N LEU A 1004 48.51 13.87 37.16
CA LEU A 1004 48.57 12.46 36.78
C LEU A 1004 49.24 11.62 37.89
N ALA A 1005 50.29 12.16 38.52
CA ALA A 1005 50.97 11.54 39.65
C ALA A 1005 50.02 11.31 40.82
N GLN A 1006 49.17 12.29 41.13
CA GLN A 1006 48.13 12.17 42.16
C GLN A 1006 47.08 11.12 41.79
N LEU A 1007 46.56 11.12 40.55
CA LEU A 1007 45.51 10.21 40.09
C LEU A 1007 45.93 8.74 40.11
N PHE A 1008 47.15 8.44 39.68
CA PHE A 1008 47.67 7.08 39.58
C PHE A 1008 48.52 6.65 40.79
N ARG A 1009 48.70 7.54 41.78
CA ARG A 1009 49.61 7.36 42.92
C ARG A 1009 51.03 7.01 42.47
N TRP A 1010 51.53 7.76 41.50
CA TRP A 1010 52.89 7.64 40.98
C TRP A 1010 53.76 8.81 41.42
N GLU A 1011 55.07 8.70 41.22
CA GLU A 1011 55.97 9.85 41.31
C GLU A 1011 55.77 10.79 40.12
N THR A 1012 55.99 12.09 40.32
CA THR A 1012 55.86 13.11 39.26
C THR A 1012 56.77 12.83 38.07
N VAL A 1013 57.98 12.32 38.31
CA VAL A 1013 58.94 11.95 37.25
C VAL A 1013 58.42 10.80 36.38
N VAL A 1014 57.77 9.80 36.99
CA VAL A 1014 57.15 8.68 36.26
C VAL A 1014 56.00 9.16 35.40
N SER A 1015 55.18 10.06 35.95
CA SER A 1015 54.02 10.64 35.26
C SER A 1015 54.45 11.51 34.06
N ASP A 1016 55.47 12.35 34.25
CA ASP A 1016 56.05 13.17 33.18
C ASP A 1016 56.66 12.30 32.07
N THR A 1017 57.37 11.22 32.44
CA THR A 1017 57.93 10.25 31.49
C THR A 1017 56.83 9.58 30.66
N ARG A 1018 55.71 9.20 31.29
CA ARG A 1018 54.57 8.58 30.61
C ARG A 1018 53.87 9.55 29.67
N LEU A 1019 53.62 10.79 30.10
CA LEU A 1019 53.03 11.83 29.26
C LEU A 1019 53.94 12.19 28.09
N SER A 1020 55.24 12.36 28.33
CA SER A 1020 56.25 12.62 27.30
C SER A 1020 56.35 11.47 26.29
N ARG A 1021 56.22 10.21 26.73
CA ARG A 1021 56.13 9.07 25.81
C ARG A 1021 54.90 9.15 24.90
N LEU A 1022 53.74 9.55 25.42
CA LEU A 1022 52.53 9.75 24.63
C LEU A 1022 52.64 10.95 23.67
N VAL A 1023 53.38 12.00 24.05
CA VAL A 1023 53.73 13.11 23.14
C VAL A 1023 54.63 12.62 22.00
N ASN A 1024 55.67 11.83 22.30
CA ASN A 1024 56.58 11.27 21.29
C ASN A 1024 55.88 10.32 20.31
N LEU A 1025 54.85 9.61 20.77
CA LEU A 1025 53.97 8.81 19.91
C LEU A 1025 53.00 9.66 19.08
N GLY A 1026 52.90 10.98 19.31
CA GLY A 1026 52.00 11.88 18.58
C GLY A 1026 50.55 11.87 19.10
N LEU A 1027 50.29 11.26 20.27
CA LEU A 1027 48.95 11.14 20.86
C LEU A 1027 48.55 12.39 21.64
N LEU A 1028 49.51 13.01 22.32
CA LEU A 1028 49.33 14.23 23.09
C LEU A 1028 50.09 15.40 22.45
N GLU A 1029 49.58 16.61 22.67
CA GLU A 1029 50.30 17.86 22.46
C GLU A 1029 50.62 18.50 23.80
N ARG A 1030 51.82 19.06 23.91
CA ARG A 1030 52.26 19.79 25.11
C ARG A 1030 52.10 21.29 24.85
N GLN A 1031 51.26 21.94 25.65
CA GLN A 1031 51.13 23.39 25.69
C GLN A 1031 51.65 23.87 27.05
N GLN A 1032 52.83 24.48 27.07
CA GLN A 1032 53.52 24.90 28.29
C GLN A 1032 53.66 23.75 29.32
N SER A 1033 52.90 23.81 30.42
CA SER A 1033 52.87 22.82 31.52
C SER A 1033 51.72 21.80 31.43
N PHE A 1034 50.88 21.86 30.39
CA PHE A 1034 49.70 21.01 30.25
C PHE A 1034 49.75 20.16 28.99
N PHE A 1035 49.09 19.00 29.05
CA PHE A 1035 49.00 18.04 27.97
C PHE A 1035 47.54 17.88 27.54
N GLN A 1036 47.29 17.92 26.23
CA GLN A 1036 45.98 17.71 25.63
C GLN A 1036 46.05 16.64 24.53
N ILE A 1037 44.92 15.98 24.27
CA ILE A 1037 44.82 15.03 23.16
C ILE A 1037 44.73 15.80 21.86
N ARG A 1038 45.55 15.43 20.86
CA ARG A 1038 45.48 16.05 19.54
C ARG A 1038 44.10 15.89 18.92
N PHE A 1039 43.59 16.97 18.34
CA PHE A 1039 42.21 17.07 17.86
C PHE A 1039 41.78 15.92 16.94
N HIS A 1040 42.62 15.53 15.96
CA HIS A 1040 42.29 14.48 14.97
C HIS A 1040 42.17 13.06 15.56
N LEU A 1041 42.66 12.83 16.79
CA LEU A 1041 42.59 11.53 17.46
C LEU A 1041 41.37 11.39 18.39
N ARG A 1042 40.73 12.50 18.77
CA ARG A 1042 39.64 12.52 19.76
C ARG A 1042 38.45 11.66 19.32
N GLY A 1043 38.09 11.67 18.04
CA GLY A 1043 37.00 10.85 17.49
C GLY A 1043 37.27 9.34 17.58
N ALA A 1044 38.47 8.91 17.16
CA ALA A 1044 38.86 7.50 17.21
C ALA A 1044 38.98 6.98 18.66
N LEU A 1045 39.48 7.81 19.57
CA LEU A 1045 39.53 7.49 21.00
C LEU A 1045 38.13 7.39 21.62
N HIS A 1046 37.21 8.30 21.29
CA HIS A 1046 35.84 8.24 21.77
C HIS A 1046 35.15 6.91 21.39
N GLN A 1047 35.31 6.44 20.15
CA GLN A 1047 34.79 5.14 19.74
C GLN A 1047 35.36 3.98 20.56
N ILE A 1048 36.67 4.02 20.86
CA ILE A 1048 37.33 3.01 21.70
C ILE A 1048 36.75 3.04 23.13
N TYR A 1049 36.49 4.23 23.69
CA TYR A 1049 35.90 4.37 25.01
C TYR A 1049 34.48 3.81 25.08
N VAL A 1050 33.65 4.07 24.07
CA VAL A 1050 32.29 3.50 23.95
C VAL A 1050 32.34 1.97 23.80
N GLU A 1051 33.24 1.44 22.98
CA GLU A 1051 33.38 -0.01 22.79
C GLU A 1051 33.84 -0.74 24.06
N ARG A 1052 34.72 -0.11 24.84
CA ARG A 1052 35.19 -0.62 26.14
C ARG A 1052 34.19 -0.40 27.29
N GLY A 1053 33.10 0.35 27.05
CA GLY A 1053 32.08 0.64 28.06
C GLY A 1053 32.55 1.60 29.15
N TRP A 1054 33.52 2.47 28.84
CA TRP A 1054 33.97 3.54 29.73
C TRP A 1054 33.05 4.78 29.65
N LEU A 1055 32.20 4.83 28.63
CA LEU A 1055 31.15 5.82 28.34
C LEU A 1055 29.85 5.09 28.01
#